data_AF-A0A066PWI0-F1
#
_entry.id   AF-A0A066PWI0-F1
#
_cell.length_a   1.000
_cell.length_b   1.000
_cell.length_c   1.000
_cell.angle_alpha   90.00
_cell.angle_beta   90.00
_cell.angle_gamma   90.00
#
_symmetry.space_group_name_H-M   'P 1'
#
loop_
_entity.id
_entity.type
_entity.pdbx_description
1 polymer ?
#
loop_
_entity_poly.entity_id
_entity_poly.type
_entity_poly.pdbx_seq_one_letter_code
_entity_poly.pdbx_strand_id
1 'polypeptide(L)'
;MAPFEYVRDANHPYNRGPESSHGHFKTTPLRHPPYSAAAVPFAWMLREAMETLGGEQALDVQAEREPDLGFKSQWVQEHLNQTALLDCFAGHIKPEVSLCFFYAKQVPFVEDSAGGRILIGVGRVLHVGAAQEYAYTTKDLKGKHRSMLWERMVQHSIRPDFTDGFLLPYHAAIAKATKDPEFDPAEIAAFSPADRQLEFSHASQLVSHDGAIASLLACAESLRKAKGVLPGPWDRCLQWIDARLGELWEARGPCPGLGAALSAFGLEFGTFVARALSEKAGENEDPWPLVERAFADPQKELPPQLAPSIGKTISSKWVQLPDDRRSLLKLLSRFDLTRDQAIMLYVQEERAKAGIDTTDNAILANPYLLYELTRLTSDPVSVWTVDRGVFPDEVIRNKHPLPAPSALDAGTDARRVRALTVKILEDAAGGGNTLLPQTQVVLGIRGLALQPACEVDGDLMNVAKDEFEDAVVEIAMRNGEVALQLQRLFEIGTTIRTAIDKRVKGKRLPIDADWRKHLNAHLALQHGGQPDDLEESARVEKTAALKELAEARLSVLIGPAGTGKTTLLSVLCSHPKVEAGGVLLLAPTGKARVRMEQSTKGLHLKGYTIAQFLSPHRYDGQTGRYRLSDQPAEAGAHTVIIDEASMLTEEMLAALIQALRGVHRLILIGDPRQLPPIGAGRPFVDIVNHLAPEGVTEKFPRVGVGYAELTIRRRQAGDDREDLQLAEWFSGSPIAAGEDDVFDKVIRTGQSPQVRFVQWETPDDVRSRLIEVLIEELKAPDGNPALKGPDDVAGFDMTLGGEAWDDRRFFNPRKGDRAGAAETAEGWQILSPVRAAAHGVPGLNRLIHKQFRQPMIDAARQEGWLRKYPKPMGQEEIVYGDKVINLVNTNPKISSNRHRKVYPAKDDAYIANGEIGMAVGYFWRKVV
;
A
#
# COMPACT_ATOMS: atom_id res chain seq x y z
N MET A 1 20.94 11.80 -17.21
CA MET A 1 20.46 11.61 -18.61
C MET A 1 21.67 11.74 -19.52
N ALA A 2 21.85 10.83 -20.48
CA ALA A 2 23.09 10.75 -21.26
C ALA A 2 23.17 11.91 -22.28
N PRO A 3 24.25 12.73 -22.26
CA PRO A 3 24.47 13.78 -23.26
C PRO A 3 25.07 13.23 -24.58
N PHE A 4 25.19 11.91 -24.69
CA PHE A 4 25.80 11.21 -25.81
C PHE A 4 24.85 10.16 -26.37
N GLU A 5 25.10 9.77 -27.61
CA GLU A 5 24.40 8.68 -28.29
C GLU A 5 25.02 7.33 -27.95
N TYR A 6 24.18 6.29 -27.88
CA TYR A 6 24.65 4.91 -27.88
C TYR A 6 23.65 4.00 -28.61
N VAL A 7 24.08 2.79 -28.98
CA VAL A 7 23.22 1.77 -29.59
C VAL A 7 23.13 0.58 -28.65
N ARG A 8 21.91 0.12 -28.37
CA ARG A 8 21.64 -1.09 -27.60
C ARG A 8 21.17 -2.19 -28.54
N ASP A 9 21.74 -3.37 -28.38
CA ASP A 9 21.26 -4.57 -29.07
C ASP A 9 20.00 -5.12 -28.39
N ALA A 10 18.86 -5.03 -29.08
CA ALA A 10 17.58 -5.53 -28.60
C ALA A 10 17.31 -6.94 -29.12
N ASN A 11 16.93 -7.86 -28.23
CA ASN A 11 16.60 -9.25 -28.56
C ASN A 11 15.13 -9.53 -28.21
N HIS A 12 14.42 -10.25 -29.09
CA HIS A 12 13.05 -10.63 -28.82
C HIS A 12 13.00 -11.60 -27.62
N PRO A 13 12.13 -11.41 -26.61
CA PRO A 13 12.11 -12.22 -25.39
C PRO A 13 11.95 -13.73 -25.63
N TYR A 14 11.28 -14.10 -26.73
CA TYR A 14 11.03 -15.49 -27.11
C TYR A 14 11.96 -16.04 -28.21
N ASN A 15 13.05 -15.33 -28.57
CA ASN A 15 13.93 -15.71 -29.70
C ASN A 15 14.69 -17.04 -29.56
N ARG A 16 14.50 -17.78 -28.46
CA ARG A 16 15.12 -19.09 -28.21
C ARG A 16 14.25 -20.28 -28.65
N GLY A 17 13.06 -20.02 -29.21
CA GLY A 17 12.15 -21.04 -29.74
C GLY A 17 12.56 -21.57 -31.12
N PRO A 18 11.83 -22.55 -31.67
CA PRO A 18 12.07 -23.03 -33.04
C PRO A 18 11.85 -21.93 -34.08
N GLU A 19 12.47 -22.05 -35.26
CA GLU A 19 12.28 -21.10 -36.37
C GLU A 19 10.83 -21.00 -36.87
N SER A 20 10.01 -22.01 -36.56
CA SER A 20 8.57 -22.00 -36.86
C SER A 20 7.76 -21.08 -35.94
N SER A 21 8.34 -20.59 -34.84
CA SER A 21 7.70 -19.62 -33.95
C SER A 21 8.50 -18.32 -33.83
N HIS A 22 9.53 -18.29 -32.98
CA HIS A 22 10.31 -17.08 -32.66
C HIS A 22 11.82 -17.23 -32.90
N GLY A 23 12.29 -18.40 -33.31
CA GLY A 23 13.73 -18.63 -33.57
C GLY A 23 14.30 -17.82 -34.72
N HIS A 24 13.45 -17.25 -35.58
CA HIS A 24 13.85 -16.42 -36.72
C HIS A 24 14.04 -14.93 -36.37
N PHE A 25 13.81 -14.51 -35.13
CA PHE A 25 14.09 -13.13 -34.69
C PHE A 25 15.60 -12.94 -34.47
N LYS A 26 16.15 -11.90 -35.10
CA LYS A 26 17.56 -11.50 -34.97
C LYS A 26 17.70 -10.32 -34.00
N THR A 27 18.88 -10.22 -33.38
CA THR A 27 19.29 -9.02 -32.65
C THR A 27 19.09 -7.77 -33.52
N THR A 28 18.42 -6.78 -32.94
CA THR A 28 18.05 -5.53 -33.62
C THR A 28 18.75 -4.36 -32.95
N PRO A 29 19.59 -3.59 -33.68
CA PRO A 29 20.23 -2.42 -33.10
C PRO A 29 19.19 -1.31 -32.87
N LEU A 30 19.07 -0.85 -31.63
CA LEU A 30 18.20 0.24 -31.21
C LEU A 30 19.06 1.44 -30.82
N ARG A 31 18.97 2.51 -31.61
CA ARG A 31 19.72 3.76 -31.37
C ARG A 31 19.05 4.58 -30.28
N HIS A 32 19.82 5.04 -29.29
CA HIS A 32 19.43 5.97 -28.24
C HIS A 32 20.11 7.33 -28.48
N PRO A 33 19.43 8.33 -29.06
CA PRO A 33 19.98 9.66 -29.26
C PRO A 33 20.38 10.34 -27.94
N PRO A 34 21.21 11.40 -27.99
CA PRO A 34 21.49 12.24 -26.82
C PRO A 34 20.19 12.79 -26.21
N TYR A 35 20.13 12.84 -24.88
CA TYR A 35 18.97 13.33 -24.13
C TYR A 35 17.64 12.68 -24.57
N SER A 36 17.66 11.36 -24.69
CA SER A 36 16.48 10.56 -24.97
C SER A 36 16.17 9.55 -23.88
N ALA A 37 14.91 9.17 -23.78
CA ALA A 37 14.44 8.05 -22.97
C ALA A 37 13.64 7.08 -23.83
N ALA A 38 13.71 5.80 -23.47
CA ALA A 38 12.86 4.76 -24.05
C ALA A 38 11.45 4.88 -23.46
N ALA A 39 10.49 5.36 -24.24
CA ALA A 39 9.08 5.31 -23.88
C ALA A 39 8.56 3.90 -24.18
N VAL A 40 8.18 3.16 -23.12
CA VAL A 40 7.74 1.76 -23.21
C VAL A 40 6.35 1.63 -22.58
N PRO A 41 5.26 1.60 -23.39
CA PRO A 41 3.91 1.61 -22.87
C PRO A 41 3.45 0.21 -22.45
N PHE A 42 4.04 -0.35 -21.38
CA PHE A 42 3.76 -1.75 -21.00
C PHE A 42 2.28 -2.03 -20.77
N ALA A 43 1.53 -1.12 -20.13
CA ALA A 43 0.10 -1.36 -19.89
C ALA A 43 -0.69 -1.54 -21.19
N TRP A 44 -0.29 -0.85 -22.26
CA TRP A 44 -0.96 -0.90 -23.57
C TRP A 44 -0.70 -2.21 -24.30
N MET A 45 0.42 -2.89 -23.99
CA MET A 45 0.80 -4.17 -24.61
C MET A 45 0.18 -5.38 -23.91
N LEU A 46 -0.66 -5.18 -22.88
CA LEU A 46 -1.42 -6.27 -22.25
C LEU A 46 -2.61 -6.66 -23.14
N ARG A 47 -2.86 -7.97 -23.28
CA ARG A 47 -4.01 -8.48 -24.04
C ARG A 47 -5.35 -7.98 -23.49
N GLU A 48 -5.48 -7.92 -22.17
CA GLU A 48 -6.69 -7.40 -21.51
C GLU A 48 -6.90 -5.91 -21.80
N ALA A 49 -5.81 -5.14 -21.91
CA ALA A 49 -5.87 -3.73 -22.27
C ALA A 49 -6.18 -3.54 -23.76
N MET A 50 -5.70 -4.42 -24.65
CA MET A 50 -5.91 -4.31 -26.09
C MET A 50 -7.39 -4.26 -26.48
N GLU A 51 -8.24 -5.09 -25.89
CA GLU A 51 -9.68 -5.08 -26.21
C GLU A 51 -10.34 -3.77 -25.77
N THR A 52 -10.02 -3.32 -24.55
CA THR A 52 -10.53 -2.08 -23.98
C THR A 52 -10.08 -0.87 -24.79
N LEU A 53 -8.77 -0.74 -25.00
CA LEU A 53 -8.16 0.32 -25.82
C LEU A 53 -8.61 0.24 -27.28
N GLY A 54 -8.82 -0.96 -27.82
CA GLY A 54 -9.32 -1.17 -29.18
C GLY A 54 -10.68 -0.52 -29.39
N GLY A 55 -11.60 -0.71 -28.44
CA GLY A 55 -12.91 -0.03 -28.46
C GLY A 55 -12.81 1.46 -28.17
N GLU A 56 -12.10 1.85 -27.11
CA GLU A 56 -11.99 3.26 -26.67
C GLU A 56 -11.22 4.15 -27.63
N GLN A 57 -10.22 3.59 -28.32
CA GLN A 57 -9.33 4.26 -29.27
C GLN A 57 -9.57 3.80 -30.72
N ALA A 58 -10.67 3.07 -30.98
CA ALA A 58 -11.13 2.66 -32.31
C ALA A 58 -9.99 2.10 -33.17
N LEU A 59 -9.13 1.30 -32.53
CA LEU A 59 -7.93 0.76 -33.15
C LEU A 59 -8.29 -0.50 -33.92
N ASP A 60 -7.60 -0.73 -35.03
CA ASP A 60 -7.67 -1.99 -35.76
C ASP A 60 -6.83 -3.08 -35.04
N VAL A 61 -7.25 -3.40 -33.82
CA VAL A 61 -6.72 -4.52 -33.02
C VAL A 61 -7.74 -5.66 -33.03
N GLN A 62 -7.28 -6.88 -33.23
CA GLN A 62 -8.15 -8.04 -33.34
C GLN A 62 -7.59 -9.20 -32.52
N ALA A 63 -8.39 -9.73 -31.60
CA ALA A 63 -8.00 -10.87 -30.78
C ALA A 63 -7.76 -12.13 -31.63
N GLU A 64 -8.44 -12.25 -32.76
CA GLU A 64 -8.33 -13.38 -33.69
C GLU A 64 -7.00 -13.39 -34.46
N ARG A 65 -6.33 -12.24 -34.58
CA ARG A 65 -4.99 -12.14 -35.17
C ARG A 65 -3.92 -12.72 -34.26
N GLU A 66 -4.18 -12.76 -32.96
CA GLU A 66 -3.20 -13.21 -32.00
C GLU A 66 -2.84 -14.70 -32.21
N PRO A 67 -1.54 -15.03 -32.31
CA PRO A 67 -1.12 -16.40 -32.57
C PRO A 67 -1.37 -17.31 -31.36
N ASP A 68 -1.66 -18.59 -31.64
CA ASP A 68 -1.54 -19.65 -30.65
C ASP A 68 -0.06 -20.00 -30.47
N LEU A 69 0.49 -19.59 -29.34
CA LEU A 69 1.89 -19.82 -29.01
C LEU A 69 2.15 -21.24 -28.47
N GLY A 70 1.12 -22.03 -28.20
CA GLY A 70 1.23 -23.27 -27.43
C GLY A 70 1.49 -23.06 -25.92
N PHE A 71 1.50 -21.80 -25.46
CA PHE A 71 1.57 -21.41 -24.05
C PHE A 71 0.79 -20.11 -23.81
N LYS A 72 0.40 -19.86 -22.55
CA LYS A 72 -0.32 -18.64 -22.19
C LYS A 72 0.63 -17.45 -22.10
N SER A 73 0.35 -16.40 -22.87
CA SER A 73 0.98 -15.07 -22.76
C SER A 73 -0.08 -14.03 -22.41
N GLN A 74 0.26 -13.09 -21.54
CA GLN A 74 -0.58 -11.92 -21.23
C GLN A 74 -0.31 -10.74 -22.18
N TRP A 75 0.72 -10.85 -23.02
CA TRP A 75 1.17 -9.78 -23.90
C TRP A 75 0.66 -9.96 -25.33
N VAL A 76 0.31 -8.85 -25.98
CA VAL A 76 0.00 -8.79 -27.41
C VAL A 76 1.23 -9.24 -28.20
N GLN A 77 1.05 -10.19 -29.11
CA GLN A 77 2.14 -10.76 -29.90
C GLN A 77 2.11 -10.34 -31.35
N GLU A 78 0.93 -10.09 -31.90
CA GLU A 78 0.79 -9.87 -33.34
C GLU A 78 1.21 -8.43 -33.71
N HIS A 79 2.02 -8.30 -34.79
CA HIS A 79 2.67 -7.04 -35.11
C HIS A 79 1.73 -5.91 -35.53
N LEU A 80 0.60 -6.18 -36.20
CA LEU A 80 -0.37 -5.14 -36.57
C LEU A 80 -1.09 -4.65 -35.31
N ASN A 81 -1.48 -5.56 -34.42
CA ASN A 81 -2.03 -5.19 -33.12
C ASN A 81 -1.05 -4.32 -32.32
N GLN A 82 0.21 -4.75 -32.21
CA GLN A 82 1.28 -3.97 -31.56
C GLN A 82 1.48 -2.61 -32.24
N THR A 83 1.54 -2.57 -33.57
CA THR A 83 1.73 -1.33 -34.33
C THR A 83 0.60 -0.34 -34.04
N ALA A 84 -0.65 -0.77 -34.13
CA ALA A 84 -1.82 0.07 -33.87
C ALA A 84 -1.79 0.68 -32.47
N LEU A 85 -1.46 -0.13 -31.45
CA LEU A 85 -1.37 0.32 -30.05
C LEU A 85 -0.18 1.28 -29.83
N LEU A 86 1.00 0.96 -30.36
CA LEU A 86 2.21 1.78 -30.21
C LEU A 86 2.10 3.11 -30.97
N ASP A 87 1.52 3.11 -32.16
CA ASP A 87 1.26 4.32 -32.95
C ASP A 87 0.20 5.19 -32.28
N CYS A 88 -0.88 4.59 -31.75
CA CYS A 88 -1.87 5.32 -30.98
C CYS A 88 -1.25 6.01 -29.76
N PHE A 89 -0.47 5.27 -28.96
CA PHE A 89 0.23 5.85 -27.80
C PHE A 89 1.12 7.03 -28.20
N ALA A 90 1.95 6.85 -29.23
CA ALA A 90 2.86 7.89 -29.71
C ALA A 90 2.12 9.10 -30.33
N GLY A 91 0.97 8.88 -30.96
CA GLY A 91 0.17 9.92 -31.61
C GLY A 91 -0.43 10.94 -30.64
N HIS A 92 -0.50 10.61 -29.34
CA HIS A 92 -0.89 11.56 -28.29
C HIS A 92 0.24 12.52 -27.90
N ILE A 93 1.50 12.19 -28.26
CA ILE A 93 2.68 12.96 -27.90
C ILE A 93 3.01 13.94 -29.03
N LYS A 94 2.81 15.23 -28.76
CA LYS A 94 3.07 16.32 -29.71
C LYS A 94 4.43 16.96 -29.40
N PRO A 95 5.42 16.90 -30.31
CA PRO A 95 6.70 17.59 -30.13
C PRO A 95 6.49 19.09 -29.85
N GLU A 96 7.35 19.63 -28.99
CA GLU A 96 7.37 21.03 -28.50
C GLU A 96 6.14 21.48 -27.70
N VAL A 97 5.11 20.64 -27.60
CA VAL A 97 3.86 20.90 -26.88
C VAL A 97 3.73 20.00 -25.65
N SER A 98 3.90 18.69 -25.82
CA SER A 98 3.74 17.72 -24.73
C SER A 98 4.89 17.82 -23.72
N LEU A 99 4.54 17.65 -22.44
CA LEU A 99 5.51 17.51 -21.35
C LEU A 99 5.87 16.03 -21.13
N CYS A 100 7.09 15.79 -20.66
CA CYS A 100 7.53 14.48 -20.16
C CYS A 100 7.98 14.60 -18.70
N PHE A 101 7.43 13.75 -17.85
CA PHE A 101 7.75 13.65 -16.43
C PHE A 101 8.60 12.40 -16.19
N PHE A 102 9.78 12.58 -15.62
CA PHE A 102 10.63 11.47 -15.18
C PHE A 102 10.34 11.22 -13.71
N TYR A 103 10.21 9.94 -13.33
CA TYR A 103 9.94 9.56 -11.96
C TYR A 103 10.82 8.38 -11.51
N ALA A 104 11.01 8.26 -10.20
CA ALA A 104 11.59 7.09 -9.55
C ALA A 104 10.52 6.39 -8.70
N LYS A 105 10.57 5.05 -8.67
CA LYS A 105 9.69 4.26 -7.79
C LYS A 105 10.06 4.41 -6.32
N GLN A 106 11.35 4.59 -6.05
CA GLN A 106 11.93 4.72 -4.72
C GLN A 106 13.20 5.57 -4.83
N VAL A 107 13.50 6.34 -3.80
CA VAL A 107 14.72 7.13 -3.65
C VAL A 107 15.32 6.84 -2.26
N PRO A 108 16.65 6.97 -2.07
CA PRO A 108 17.30 6.52 -0.84
C PRO A 108 17.04 7.39 0.39
N PHE A 109 16.32 8.50 0.24
CA PHE A 109 16.13 9.53 1.26
C PHE A 109 14.66 9.80 1.60
N VAL A 110 13.73 8.98 1.10
CA VAL A 110 12.29 9.10 1.39
C VAL A 110 11.78 7.75 1.89
N GLU A 111 11.16 7.76 3.07
CA GLU A 111 10.38 6.63 3.59
C GLU A 111 8.95 6.71 3.05
N ASP A 112 8.69 6.11 1.89
CA ASP A 112 7.34 6.04 1.35
C ASP A 112 6.80 4.61 1.45
N SER A 113 5.91 4.40 2.42
CA SER A 113 5.18 3.15 2.63
C SER A 113 3.91 3.05 1.76
N ALA A 114 3.41 4.18 1.23
CA ALA A 114 2.21 4.29 0.40
C ALA A 114 2.48 4.06 -1.10
N GLY A 115 3.75 3.89 -1.49
CA GLY A 115 4.13 3.50 -2.85
C GLY A 115 3.96 4.60 -3.89
N GLY A 116 4.01 5.87 -3.48
CA GLY A 116 4.09 7.03 -4.35
C GLY A 116 5.30 6.99 -5.28
N ARG A 117 5.28 7.84 -6.31
CA ARG A 117 6.40 8.01 -7.24
C ARG A 117 7.04 9.35 -6.99
N ILE A 118 8.36 9.39 -7.00
CA ILE A 118 9.11 10.62 -6.79
C ILE A 118 9.41 11.21 -8.16
N LEU A 119 8.84 12.38 -8.46
CA LEU A 119 9.16 13.12 -9.67
C LEU A 119 10.62 13.53 -9.60
N ILE A 120 11.38 13.30 -10.67
CA ILE A 120 12.82 13.58 -10.79
C ILE A 120 13.07 14.83 -11.63
N GLY A 121 12.23 15.06 -12.62
CA GLY A 121 12.37 16.21 -13.52
C GLY A 121 11.27 16.24 -14.56
N VAL A 122 11.11 17.40 -15.18
CA VAL A 122 10.08 17.67 -16.17
C VAL A 122 10.66 18.54 -17.28
N GLY A 123 10.23 18.31 -18.51
CA GLY A 123 10.57 19.13 -19.67
C GLY A 123 9.62 18.86 -20.83
N ARG A 124 9.86 19.49 -21.97
CA ARG A 124 9.13 19.27 -23.22
C ARG A 124 9.69 18.07 -23.98
N VAL A 125 8.80 17.38 -24.67
CA VAL A 125 9.17 16.41 -25.70
C VAL A 125 9.64 17.17 -26.92
N LEU A 126 10.86 16.89 -27.40
CA LEU A 126 11.43 17.54 -28.58
C LEU A 126 11.25 16.69 -29.85
N HIS A 127 11.29 15.36 -29.70
CA HIS A 127 11.15 14.44 -30.82
C HIS A 127 10.66 13.07 -30.34
N VAL A 128 9.82 12.43 -31.15
CA VAL A 128 9.35 11.05 -30.94
C VAL A 128 9.86 10.20 -32.09
N GLY A 129 10.71 9.22 -31.80
CA GLY A 129 11.26 8.31 -32.79
C GLY A 129 10.20 7.40 -33.39
N ALA A 130 10.46 6.91 -34.61
CA ALA A 130 9.59 5.96 -35.29
C ALA A 130 9.55 4.60 -34.56
N ALA A 131 8.45 3.86 -34.72
CA ALA A 131 8.44 2.45 -34.35
C ALA A 131 9.44 1.66 -35.20
N GLN A 132 10.05 0.65 -34.57
CA GLN A 132 11.02 -0.22 -35.21
C GLN A 132 10.56 -1.66 -35.08
N GLU A 133 10.44 -2.36 -36.21
CA GLU A 133 10.21 -3.80 -36.22
C GLU A 133 11.50 -4.55 -35.88
N TYR A 134 11.39 -5.70 -35.22
CA TYR A 134 12.56 -6.56 -35.02
C TYR A 134 13.17 -7.01 -36.36
N ALA A 135 14.48 -7.15 -36.40
CA ALA A 135 15.19 -7.78 -37.50
C ALA A 135 14.95 -9.30 -37.50
N TYR A 136 15.07 -9.92 -38.69
CA TYR A 136 14.83 -11.35 -38.89
C TYR A 136 16.03 -12.04 -39.53
N THR A 137 16.16 -13.35 -39.32
CA THR A 137 17.18 -14.20 -39.96
C THR A 137 16.87 -14.47 -41.43
N THR A 138 15.60 -14.30 -41.85
CA THR A 138 15.13 -14.46 -43.24
C THR A 138 14.39 -13.22 -43.73
N LYS A 139 14.38 -13.01 -45.05
CA LYS A 139 13.55 -11.99 -45.71
C LYS A 139 12.13 -12.48 -46.04
N ASP A 140 11.92 -13.80 -46.10
CA ASP A 140 10.59 -14.38 -46.32
C ASP A 140 9.88 -14.58 -44.98
N LEU A 141 8.92 -13.69 -44.69
CA LEU A 141 8.15 -13.67 -43.45
C LEU A 141 6.74 -14.29 -43.63
N LYS A 142 6.44 -14.90 -44.78
CA LYS A 142 5.11 -15.47 -45.03
C LYS A 142 4.83 -16.60 -44.04
N GLY A 143 3.75 -16.46 -43.27
CA GLY A 143 3.37 -17.42 -42.24
C GLY A 143 4.28 -17.44 -41.01
N LYS A 144 5.23 -16.49 -40.89
CA LYS A 144 6.10 -16.33 -39.70
C LYS A 144 5.58 -15.23 -38.79
N HIS A 145 5.83 -15.35 -37.49
CA HIS A 145 5.49 -14.29 -36.54
C HIS A 145 6.34 -13.05 -36.78
N ARG A 146 5.69 -11.88 -36.69
CA ARG A 146 6.33 -10.58 -36.74
C ARG A 146 6.10 -9.89 -35.40
N SER A 147 6.94 -8.92 -35.05
CA SER A 147 6.86 -8.24 -33.74
C SER A 147 7.59 -6.91 -33.80
N MET A 148 7.07 -5.93 -33.06
CA MET A 148 7.62 -4.59 -32.94
C MET A 148 8.49 -4.48 -31.69
N LEU A 149 9.54 -3.66 -31.75
CA LEU A 149 10.14 -3.11 -30.53
C LEU A 149 9.12 -2.18 -29.88
N TRP A 150 8.84 -2.43 -28.61
CA TRP A 150 7.83 -1.66 -27.87
C TRP A 150 8.35 -0.28 -27.47
N GLU A 151 9.67 -0.10 -27.45
CA GLU A 151 10.30 1.15 -27.07
C GLU A 151 10.37 2.14 -28.23
N ARG A 152 9.86 3.36 -28.03
CA ARG A 152 10.16 4.51 -28.90
C ARG A 152 11.07 5.48 -28.18
N MET A 153 12.10 5.97 -28.87
CA MET A 153 12.99 6.96 -28.27
C MET A 153 12.32 8.33 -28.27
N VAL A 154 12.15 8.92 -27.09
CA VAL A 154 11.63 10.27 -26.91
C VAL A 154 12.78 11.18 -26.49
N GLN A 155 13.14 12.13 -27.33
CA GLN A 155 14.10 13.18 -26.98
C GLN A 155 13.39 14.26 -26.17
N HIS A 156 14.04 14.78 -25.15
CA HIS A 156 13.45 15.74 -24.22
C HIS A 156 14.34 16.97 -24.02
N SER A 157 13.73 18.05 -23.52
CA SER A 157 14.39 19.34 -23.30
C SER A 157 15.15 19.44 -21.98
N ILE A 158 14.94 18.51 -21.03
CA ILE A 158 15.53 18.57 -19.67
C ILE A 158 17.06 18.69 -19.72
N ARG A 159 17.60 19.75 -19.12
CA ARG A 159 19.05 20.03 -19.04
C ARG A 159 19.45 20.54 -17.64
N PRO A 160 20.71 20.35 -17.21
CA PRO A 160 21.22 20.91 -15.93
C PRO A 160 21.26 22.43 -15.86
N ASP A 161 21.22 23.14 -17.00
CA ASP A 161 21.21 24.61 -17.08
C ASP A 161 19.79 25.19 -16.91
N PHE A 162 18.77 24.33 -16.81
CA PHE A 162 17.37 24.66 -16.60
C PHE A 162 16.79 25.58 -17.69
N THR A 163 17.21 25.39 -18.95
CA THR A 163 16.77 26.26 -20.04
C THR A 163 15.33 26.01 -20.49
N ASP A 164 14.95 24.75 -20.69
CA ASP A 164 13.58 24.35 -21.00
C ASP A 164 13.29 23.03 -20.26
N GLY A 165 12.65 23.12 -19.10
CA GLY A 165 12.53 22.01 -18.15
C GLY A 165 13.71 21.93 -17.18
N PHE A 166 13.57 21.07 -16.17
CA PHE A 166 14.48 21.01 -15.04
C PHE A 166 14.57 19.63 -14.39
N LEU A 167 15.65 19.44 -13.62
CA LEU A 167 15.82 18.37 -12.65
C LEU A 167 15.59 18.91 -11.25
N LEU A 168 14.92 18.13 -10.41
CA LEU A 168 14.77 18.47 -9.00
C LEU A 168 16.11 18.29 -8.25
N PRO A 169 16.40 19.14 -7.25
CA PRO A 169 17.74 19.27 -6.66
C PRO A 169 18.12 18.16 -5.67
N TYR A 170 17.72 16.91 -5.91
CA TYR A 170 17.92 15.81 -4.97
C TYR A 170 19.38 15.50 -4.68
N HIS A 171 20.27 15.58 -5.67
CA HIS A 171 21.70 15.41 -5.42
C HIS A 171 22.26 16.51 -4.51
N ALA A 172 21.82 17.77 -4.69
CA ALA A 172 22.23 18.87 -3.84
C ALA A 172 21.69 18.70 -2.41
N ALA A 173 20.45 18.20 -2.27
CA ALA A 173 19.86 17.91 -0.97
C ALA A 173 20.57 16.79 -0.22
N ILE A 174 20.87 15.66 -0.88
CA ILE A 174 21.64 14.56 -0.28
C ILE A 174 23.04 15.06 0.13
N ALA A 175 23.68 15.86 -0.72
CA ALA A 175 24.99 16.43 -0.41
C ALA A 175 24.94 17.41 0.77
N LYS A 176 23.86 18.18 0.92
CA LYS A 176 23.63 19.05 2.09
C LYS A 176 23.40 18.22 3.34
N ALA A 177 22.53 17.22 3.30
CA ALA A 177 22.25 16.32 4.44
C ALA A 177 23.51 15.62 4.97
N THR A 178 24.49 15.36 4.11
CA THR A 178 25.79 14.78 4.51
C THR A 178 26.63 15.77 5.34
N LYS A 179 26.44 17.08 5.15
CA LYS A 179 27.18 18.15 5.84
C LYS A 179 26.40 18.74 7.02
N ASP A 180 25.07 18.61 6.98
CA ASP A 180 24.11 19.23 7.86
C ASP A 180 23.07 18.15 8.25
N PRO A 181 23.32 17.39 9.33
CA PRO A 181 22.46 16.28 9.73
C PRO A 181 21.02 16.67 10.12
N GLU A 182 20.76 17.95 10.40
CA GLU A 182 19.41 18.45 10.71
C GLU A 182 18.57 18.68 9.45
N PHE A 183 19.20 18.79 8.26
CA PHE A 183 18.49 18.98 7.02
C PHE A 183 17.94 17.64 6.49
N ASP A 184 16.61 17.52 6.46
CA ASP A 184 15.94 16.36 5.87
C ASP A 184 15.72 16.55 4.35
N PRO A 185 16.45 15.81 3.48
CA PRO A 185 16.23 15.85 2.03
C PRO A 185 14.84 15.37 1.61
N ALA A 186 14.09 14.66 2.44
CA ALA A 186 12.71 14.25 2.14
C ALA A 186 11.76 15.45 2.02
N GLU A 187 12.02 16.56 2.71
CA GLU A 187 11.17 17.76 2.69
C GLU A 187 11.06 18.38 1.29
N ILE A 188 12.11 18.21 0.47
CA ILE A 188 12.14 18.71 -0.91
C ILE A 188 11.66 17.67 -1.94
N ALA A 189 11.22 16.48 -1.52
CA ALA A 189 10.73 15.46 -2.46
C ALA A 189 9.42 15.91 -3.13
N ALA A 190 9.38 15.93 -4.46
CA ALA A 190 8.15 16.11 -5.21
C ALA A 190 7.53 14.75 -5.51
N PHE A 191 6.36 14.48 -4.95
CA PHE A 191 5.60 13.26 -5.21
C PHE A 191 4.68 13.44 -6.43
N SER A 192 4.53 12.38 -7.21
CA SER A 192 3.46 12.28 -8.19
C SER A 192 2.10 12.37 -7.48
N PRO A 193 1.07 12.91 -8.12
CA PRO A 193 -0.26 13.00 -7.53
C PRO A 193 -0.76 11.62 -7.07
N ALA A 194 -1.17 11.52 -5.81
CA ALA A 194 -1.55 10.24 -5.18
C ALA A 194 -2.78 9.61 -5.85
N ASP A 195 -3.66 10.42 -6.41
CA ASP A 195 -4.84 10.03 -7.19
C ASP A 195 -4.53 9.64 -8.64
N ARG A 196 -3.29 9.80 -9.10
CA ARG A 196 -2.87 9.50 -10.49
C ARG A 196 -1.71 8.50 -10.56
N GLN A 197 -1.54 7.65 -9.53
CA GLN A 197 -0.41 6.69 -9.46
C GLN A 197 -0.28 5.77 -10.68
N LEU A 198 -1.39 5.41 -11.35
CA LEU A 198 -1.37 4.60 -12.57
C LEU A 198 -0.70 5.31 -13.75
N GLU A 199 -0.85 6.65 -13.87
CA GLU A 199 -0.18 7.48 -14.88
C GLU A 199 1.34 7.52 -14.66
N PHE A 200 1.82 7.15 -13.46
CA PHE A 200 3.24 7.02 -13.10
C PHE A 200 3.64 5.56 -12.82
N SER A 201 3.04 4.64 -13.59
CA SER A 201 3.33 3.21 -13.51
C SER A 201 3.62 2.62 -14.90
N HIS A 202 3.88 1.30 -14.97
CA HIS A 202 4.06 0.58 -16.24
C HIS A 202 5.17 1.12 -17.17
N ALA A 203 6.28 1.60 -16.60
CA ALA A 203 7.43 2.22 -17.27
C ALA A 203 7.10 3.56 -17.95
N SER A 204 6.19 3.59 -18.92
CA SER A 204 5.70 4.82 -19.54
C SER A 204 4.19 4.78 -19.72
N GLN A 205 3.52 5.89 -19.39
CA GLN A 205 2.09 6.10 -19.57
C GLN A 205 1.84 7.53 -20.05
N LEU A 206 0.64 7.75 -20.61
CA LEU A 206 0.15 9.10 -20.89
C LEU A 206 -0.33 9.72 -19.57
N VAL A 207 0.03 10.99 -19.36
CA VAL A 207 -0.39 11.77 -18.20
C VAL A 207 -1.49 12.72 -18.67
N SER A 208 -2.58 12.77 -17.92
CA SER A 208 -3.72 13.66 -18.20
C SER A 208 -3.31 15.13 -17.99
N HIS A 209 -4.12 16.08 -18.50
CA HIS A 209 -3.86 17.50 -18.26
C HIS A 209 -3.93 17.82 -16.75
N ASP A 210 -4.92 17.28 -16.03
CA ASP A 210 -5.04 17.41 -14.58
C ASP A 210 -3.87 16.74 -13.84
N GLY A 211 -3.40 15.57 -14.29
CA GLY A 211 -2.21 14.89 -13.76
C GLY A 211 -0.93 15.69 -13.97
N ALA A 212 -0.78 16.34 -15.12
CA ALA A 212 0.35 17.21 -15.44
C ALA A 212 0.34 18.49 -14.60
N ILE A 213 -0.84 19.14 -14.45
CA ILE A 213 -1.04 20.30 -13.57
C ILE A 213 -0.65 19.94 -12.13
N ALA A 214 -1.17 18.84 -11.61
CA ALA A 214 -0.89 18.39 -10.25
C ALA A 214 0.61 18.09 -10.03
N SER A 215 1.25 17.46 -11.02
CA SER A 215 2.69 17.16 -10.97
C SER A 215 3.55 18.42 -11.00
N LEU A 216 3.18 19.41 -11.81
CA LEU A 216 3.87 20.70 -11.87
C LEU A 216 3.70 21.49 -10.56
N LEU A 217 2.52 21.48 -9.95
CA LEU A 217 2.29 22.10 -8.64
C LEU A 217 3.13 21.45 -7.55
N ALA A 218 3.24 20.12 -7.53
CA ALA A 218 4.12 19.39 -6.61
C ALA A 218 5.60 19.75 -6.81
N CYS A 219 6.06 19.86 -8.07
CA CYS A 219 7.40 20.36 -8.40
C CYS A 219 7.61 21.80 -7.92
N ALA A 220 6.62 22.68 -8.09
CA ALA A 220 6.71 24.07 -7.66
C ALA A 220 6.83 24.17 -6.13
N GLU A 221 6.06 23.40 -5.37
CA GLU A 221 6.17 23.34 -3.92
C GLU A 221 7.57 22.87 -3.47
N SER A 222 8.08 21.79 -4.06
CA SER A 222 9.44 21.29 -3.82
C SER A 222 10.50 22.37 -4.09
N LEU A 223 10.40 23.08 -5.21
CA LEU A 223 11.35 24.15 -5.56
C LEU A 223 11.24 25.38 -4.65
N ARG A 224 10.04 25.71 -4.15
CA ARG A 224 9.85 26.75 -3.12
C ARG A 224 10.55 26.38 -1.82
N LYS A 225 10.46 25.12 -1.38
CA LYS A 225 11.18 24.61 -0.20
C LYS A 225 12.69 24.59 -0.40
N ALA A 226 13.16 24.29 -1.62
CA ALA A 226 14.58 24.35 -1.96
C ALA A 226 15.13 25.79 -1.99
N LYS A 227 14.27 26.80 -2.21
CA LYS A 227 14.67 28.21 -2.29
C LYS A 227 15.21 28.71 -0.95
N GLY A 228 16.41 29.29 -0.98
CA GLY A 228 17.12 29.77 0.21
C GLY A 228 17.91 28.71 0.97
N VAL A 229 17.68 27.41 0.68
CA VAL A 229 18.34 26.30 1.36
C VAL A 229 19.34 25.57 0.45
N LEU A 230 19.04 25.48 -0.86
CA LEU A 230 19.87 24.81 -1.86
C LEU A 230 20.25 25.78 -3.01
N PRO A 231 21.46 25.65 -3.59
CA PRO A 231 21.89 26.51 -4.68
C PRO A 231 21.22 26.12 -6.01
N GLY A 232 20.67 27.09 -6.73
CA GLY A 232 20.17 26.90 -8.09
C GLY A 232 19.23 28.03 -8.56
N PRO A 233 18.87 28.08 -9.85
CA PRO A 233 18.02 29.13 -10.40
C PRO A 233 16.52 28.80 -10.21
N TRP A 234 16.11 28.57 -8.97
CA TRP A 234 14.76 28.08 -8.66
C TRP A 234 13.65 29.05 -9.07
N ASP A 235 13.91 30.36 -9.04
CA ASP A 235 12.97 31.36 -9.54
C ASP A 235 12.69 31.22 -11.04
N ARG A 236 13.70 30.88 -11.84
CA ARG A 236 13.54 30.61 -13.28
C ARG A 236 12.73 29.33 -13.50
N CYS A 237 12.98 28.29 -12.71
CA CYS A 237 12.20 27.05 -12.78
C CYS A 237 10.73 27.27 -12.40
N LEU A 238 10.47 28.06 -11.36
CA LEU A 238 9.11 28.42 -10.93
C LEU A 238 8.36 29.23 -12.01
N GLN A 239 9.02 30.19 -12.65
CA GLN A 239 8.47 30.93 -13.80
C GLN A 239 8.20 30.01 -15.00
N TRP A 240 9.07 29.03 -15.26
CA TRP A 240 8.84 28.04 -16.32
C TRP A 240 7.62 27.17 -15.99
N ILE A 241 7.46 26.74 -14.74
CA ILE A 241 6.28 25.97 -14.30
C ILE A 241 5.01 26.79 -14.50
N ASP A 242 5.00 28.05 -14.06
CA ASP A 242 3.85 28.95 -14.18
C ASP A 242 3.39 29.10 -15.64
N ALA A 243 4.32 29.33 -16.57
CA ALA A 243 4.01 29.40 -18.00
C ALA A 243 3.42 28.09 -18.55
N ARG A 244 3.93 26.93 -18.12
CA ARG A 244 3.39 25.62 -18.53
C ARG A 244 2.03 25.31 -17.90
N LEU A 245 1.78 25.78 -16.68
CA LEU A 245 0.46 25.65 -16.05
C LEU A 245 -0.60 26.43 -16.84
N GLY A 246 -0.28 27.65 -17.29
CA GLY A 246 -1.18 28.43 -18.17
C GLY A 246 -1.54 27.67 -19.45
N GLU A 247 -0.53 27.17 -20.17
CA GLU A 247 -0.74 26.36 -21.39
C GLU A 247 -1.60 25.11 -21.12
N LEU A 248 -1.37 24.42 -20.00
CA LEU A 248 -2.13 23.23 -19.64
C LEU A 248 -3.58 23.53 -19.26
N TRP A 249 -3.86 24.64 -18.57
CA TRP A 249 -5.23 25.04 -18.24
C TRP A 249 -6.04 25.39 -19.48
N GLU A 250 -5.45 26.10 -20.44
CA GLU A 250 -6.06 26.39 -21.73
C GLU A 250 -6.36 25.11 -22.52
N ALA A 251 -5.39 24.19 -22.58
CA ALA A 251 -5.54 22.90 -23.26
C ALA A 251 -6.56 21.96 -22.58
N ARG A 252 -6.62 21.98 -21.23
CA ARG A 252 -7.61 21.22 -20.45
C ARG A 252 -9.04 21.67 -20.76
N GLY A 253 -9.24 22.98 -20.89
CA GLY A 253 -10.54 23.59 -21.14
C GLY A 253 -11.57 23.36 -20.00
N PRO A 254 -12.84 23.72 -20.24
CA PRO A 254 -13.88 23.67 -19.21
C PRO A 254 -14.43 22.26 -18.94
N CYS A 255 -14.35 21.34 -19.92
CA CYS A 255 -15.02 20.04 -19.87
C CYS A 255 -14.10 18.85 -20.23
N PRO A 256 -13.03 18.56 -19.45
CA PRO A 256 -12.12 17.45 -19.75
C PRO A 256 -12.79 16.07 -19.66
N GLY A 257 -13.83 15.91 -18.84
CA GLY A 257 -14.57 14.67 -18.67
C GLY A 257 -15.70 14.46 -19.67
N LEU A 258 -15.80 15.26 -20.74
CA LEU A 258 -16.91 15.17 -21.67
C LEU A 258 -17.06 13.76 -22.27
N GLY A 259 -15.95 13.10 -22.60
CA GLY A 259 -15.98 11.72 -23.12
C GLY A 259 -16.63 10.75 -22.13
N ALA A 260 -16.16 10.77 -20.88
CA ALA A 260 -16.68 9.92 -19.81
C ALA A 260 -18.16 10.21 -19.52
N ALA A 261 -18.55 11.50 -19.49
CA ALA A 261 -19.94 11.90 -19.32
C ALA A 261 -20.83 11.38 -20.47
N LEU A 262 -20.44 11.57 -21.73
CA LEU A 262 -21.21 11.05 -22.87
C LEU A 262 -21.32 9.53 -22.87
N SER A 263 -20.27 8.82 -22.48
CA SER A 263 -20.32 7.36 -22.27
C SER A 263 -21.28 6.97 -21.15
N ALA A 264 -21.29 7.68 -20.03
CA ALA A 264 -22.24 7.46 -18.94
C ALA A 264 -23.68 7.78 -19.33
N PHE A 265 -23.89 8.74 -20.23
CA PHE A 265 -25.19 9.01 -20.83
C PHE A 265 -25.66 7.87 -21.76
N GLY A 266 -24.74 7.05 -22.26
CA GLY A 266 -25.03 5.84 -23.05
C GLY A 266 -24.53 5.89 -24.49
N LEU A 267 -23.62 6.82 -24.84
CA LEU A 267 -22.98 6.81 -26.17
C LEU A 267 -21.85 5.78 -26.18
N GLU A 268 -21.94 4.84 -27.12
CA GLU A 268 -20.93 3.80 -27.33
C GLU A 268 -19.54 4.38 -27.60
N PHE A 269 -19.45 5.42 -28.45
CA PHE A 269 -18.21 6.12 -28.81
C PHE A 269 -18.10 7.50 -28.17
N GLY A 270 -18.53 7.64 -26.90
CA GLY A 270 -18.58 8.91 -26.18
C GLY A 270 -17.27 9.72 -26.22
N THR A 271 -16.12 9.08 -26.00
CA THR A 271 -14.79 9.70 -26.08
C THR A 271 -14.48 10.31 -27.44
N PHE A 272 -14.83 9.63 -28.53
CA PHE A 272 -14.62 10.13 -29.89
C PHE A 272 -15.52 11.28 -30.25
N VAL A 273 -16.80 11.16 -29.89
CA VAL A 273 -17.77 12.23 -30.07
C VAL A 273 -17.31 13.48 -29.32
N ALA A 274 -16.89 13.32 -28.06
CA ALA A 274 -16.33 14.41 -27.27
C ALA A 274 -15.10 15.03 -27.95
N ARG A 275 -14.14 14.22 -28.37
CA ARG A 275 -12.92 14.71 -29.04
C ARG A 275 -13.23 15.47 -30.33
N ALA A 276 -14.06 14.91 -31.21
CA ALA A 276 -14.43 15.55 -32.47
C ALA A 276 -15.14 16.90 -32.27
N LEU A 277 -16.01 16.98 -31.26
CA LEU A 277 -16.74 18.21 -30.94
C LEU A 277 -15.85 19.23 -30.22
N SER A 278 -14.97 18.81 -29.31
CA SER A 278 -14.02 19.71 -28.63
C SER A 278 -12.97 20.27 -29.61
N GLU A 279 -12.44 19.44 -30.51
CA GLU A 279 -11.53 19.90 -31.58
C GLU A 279 -12.22 20.92 -32.50
N LYS A 280 -13.52 20.73 -32.77
CA LYS A 280 -14.33 21.66 -33.57
C LYS A 280 -14.71 22.93 -32.80
N ALA A 281 -14.87 22.86 -31.49
CA ALA A 281 -15.14 24.01 -30.62
C ALA A 281 -13.95 24.96 -30.57
N GLY A 282 -12.74 24.40 -30.46
CA GLY A 282 -11.50 25.15 -30.29
C GLY A 282 -10.97 25.08 -28.84
N GLU A 283 -9.77 25.61 -28.63
CA GLU A 283 -9.12 25.62 -27.32
C GLU A 283 -9.87 26.51 -26.33
N ASN A 284 -10.04 26.02 -25.10
CA ASN A 284 -10.77 26.71 -24.04
C ASN A 284 -12.18 27.20 -24.45
N GLU A 285 -12.90 26.45 -25.28
CA GLU A 285 -14.31 26.70 -25.61
C GLU A 285 -15.24 25.67 -24.97
N ASP A 286 -16.49 26.06 -24.68
CA ASP A 286 -17.50 25.14 -24.16
C ASP A 286 -18.01 24.23 -25.29
N PRO A 287 -17.83 22.90 -25.21
CA PRO A 287 -18.28 21.97 -26.24
C PRO A 287 -19.80 21.71 -26.20
N TRP A 288 -20.51 22.02 -25.11
CA TRP A 288 -21.93 21.65 -24.95
C TRP A 288 -22.87 22.21 -26.03
N PRO A 289 -22.73 23.46 -26.52
CA PRO A 289 -23.53 23.94 -27.64
C PRO A 289 -23.40 23.10 -28.91
N LEU A 290 -22.22 22.52 -29.15
CA LEU A 290 -21.98 21.59 -30.27
C LEU A 290 -22.55 20.20 -29.97
N VAL A 291 -22.43 19.71 -28.74
CA VAL A 291 -23.04 18.45 -28.29
C VAL A 291 -24.56 18.48 -28.44
N GLU A 292 -25.22 19.56 -28.03
CA GLU A 292 -26.67 19.73 -28.17
C GLU A 292 -27.11 19.75 -29.63
N ARG A 293 -26.35 20.41 -30.51
CA ARG A 293 -26.59 20.35 -31.96
C ARG A 293 -26.36 18.96 -32.52
N ALA A 294 -25.34 18.23 -32.05
CA ALA A 294 -25.07 16.86 -32.48
C ALA A 294 -26.19 15.89 -32.05
N PHE A 295 -26.83 16.10 -30.90
CA PHE A 295 -28.02 15.34 -30.52
C PHE A 295 -29.26 15.66 -31.37
N ALA A 296 -29.33 16.83 -31.98
CA ALA A 296 -30.42 17.21 -32.88
C ALA A 296 -30.17 16.75 -34.33
N ASP A 297 -28.94 16.90 -34.83
CA ASP A 297 -28.52 16.60 -36.19
C ASP A 297 -27.08 16.05 -36.22
N PRO A 298 -26.90 14.75 -35.92
CA PRO A 298 -25.56 14.16 -35.81
C PRO A 298 -24.81 14.11 -37.14
N GLN A 299 -25.51 14.01 -38.28
CA GLN A 299 -24.86 13.98 -39.60
C GLN A 299 -24.18 15.30 -39.94
N LYS A 300 -24.70 16.43 -39.42
CA LYS A 300 -24.13 17.76 -39.66
C LYS A 300 -22.94 18.06 -38.76
N GLU A 301 -22.97 17.60 -37.51
CA GLU A 301 -21.98 18.00 -36.51
C GLU A 301 -20.81 17.01 -36.40
N LEU A 302 -21.02 15.72 -36.67
CA LEU A 302 -20.04 14.66 -36.49
C LEU A 302 -19.53 14.06 -37.81
N PRO A 303 -18.31 13.48 -37.82
CA PRO A 303 -17.83 12.67 -38.93
C PRO A 303 -18.79 11.51 -39.27
N PRO A 304 -18.88 11.09 -40.55
CA PRO A 304 -19.80 10.03 -41.00
C PRO A 304 -19.68 8.71 -40.23
N GLN A 305 -18.49 8.40 -39.69
CA GLN A 305 -18.25 7.19 -38.90
C GLN A 305 -18.83 7.28 -37.49
N LEU A 306 -18.91 8.48 -36.91
CA LEU A 306 -19.39 8.70 -35.54
C LEU A 306 -20.88 9.08 -35.49
N ALA A 307 -21.43 9.70 -36.54
CA ALA A 307 -22.83 10.10 -36.58
C ALA A 307 -23.84 8.97 -36.27
N PRO A 308 -23.64 7.71 -36.71
CA PRO A 308 -24.54 6.59 -36.37
C PRO A 308 -24.60 6.26 -34.87
N SER A 309 -23.60 6.65 -34.09
CA SER A 309 -23.57 6.44 -32.63
C SER A 309 -24.66 7.22 -31.89
N ILE A 310 -25.15 8.31 -32.50
CA ILE A 310 -26.28 9.09 -32.00
C ILE A 310 -27.54 8.72 -32.80
N GLY A 311 -28.16 7.62 -32.39
CA GLY A 311 -29.43 7.17 -32.98
C GLY A 311 -30.64 7.99 -32.53
N LYS A 312 -31.81 7.69 -33.12
CA LYS A 312 -33.10 8.33 -32.76
C LYS A 312 -33.45 8.17 -31.27
N THR A 313 -33.17 7.01 -30.68
CA THR A 313 -33.44 6.74 -29.26
C THR A 313 -32.56 7.58 -28.34
N ILE A 314 -31.27 7.70 -28.62
CA ILE A 314 -30.34 8.54 -27.83
C ILE A 314 -30.74 10.02 -27.92
N SER A 315 -31.06 10.48 -29.13
CA SER A 315 -31.55 11.84 -29.37
C SER A 315 -32.85 12.12 -28.59
N SER A 316 -33.80 11.17 -28.64
CA SER A 316 -35.07 11.27 -27.91
C SER A 316 -34.86 11.25 -26.39
N LYS A 317 -33.92 10.43 -25.90
CA LYS A 317 -33.53 10.39 -24.48
C LYS A 317 -33.05 11.77 -24.02
N TRP A 318 -32.16 12.41 -24.79
CA TRP A 318 -31.65 13.75 -24.45
C TRP A 318 -32.77 14.79 -24.35
N VAL A 319 -33.71 14.77 -25.30
CA VAL A 319 -34.85 15.71 -25.34
C VAL A 319 -35.81 15.50 -24.17
N GLN A 320 -36.02 14.25 -23.73
CA GLN A 320 -36.96 13.89 -22.67
C GLN A 320 -36.36 13.96 -21.26
N LEU A 321 -35.05 14.15 -21.11
CA LEU A 321 -34.42 14.23 -19.80
C LEU A 321 -34.88 15.48 -19.04
N PRO A 322 -35.18 15.35 -17.73
CA PRO A 322 -35.35 16.50 -16.84
C PRO A 322 -34.13 17.42 -16.83
N ASP A 323 -34.34 18.70 -16.52
CA ASP A 323 -33.27 19.71 -16.49
C ASP A 323 -32.17 19.37 -15.49
N ASP A 324 -32.53 18.89 -14.29
CA ASP A 324 -31.57 18.47 -13.27
C ASP A 324 -30.68 17.33 -13.75
N ARG A 325 -31.24 16.37 -14.52
CA ARG A 325 -30.47 15.25 -15.11
C ARG A 325 -29.48 15.74 -16.16
N ARG A 326 -29.89 16.65 -17.02
CA ARG A 326 -29.00 17.27 -18.02
C ARG A 326 -27.92 18.10 -17.34
N SER A 327 -28.27 18.84 -16.30
CA SER A 327 -27.35 19.65 -15.52
C SER A 327 -26.32 18.80 -14.80
N LEU A 328 -26.71 17.67 -14.21
CA LEU A 328 -25.75 16.74 -13.62
C LEU A 328 -24.77 16.20 -14.66
N LEU A 329 -25.24 15.82 -15.85
CA LEU A 329 -24.36 15.34 -16.91
C LEU A 329 -23.34 16.41 -17.36
N LYS A 330 -23.81 17.66 -17.50
CA LYS A 330 -22.96 18.82 -17.78
C LYS A 330 -21.93 19.06 -16.67
N LEU A 331 -22.36 19.00 -15.41
CA LEU A 331 -21.49 19.14 -14.26
C LEU A 331 -20.41 18.05 -14.25
N LEU A 332 -20.78 16.78 -14.43
CA LEU A 332 -19.84 15.66 -14.47
C LEU A 332 -18.79 15.79 -15.58
N SER A 333 -19.14 16.38 -16.72
CA SER A 333 -18.20 16.64 -17.82
C SER A 333 -17.07 17.61 -17.47
N ARG A 334 -17.22 18.41 -16.41
CA ARG A 334 -16.20 19.37 -15.96
C ARG A 334 -15.04 18.72 -15.19
N PHE A 335 -15.21 17.48 -14.77
CA PHE A 335 -14.26 16.73 -13.98
C PHE A 335 -13.53 15.72 -14.87
N ASP A 336 -12.22 15.59 -14.73
CA ASP A 336 -11.44 14.56 -15.43
C ASP A 336 -11.67 13.17 -14.79
N LEU A 337 -12.89 12.64 -15.00
CA LEU A 337 -13.36 11.34 -14.48
C LEU A 337 -13.01 10.22 -15.46
N THR A 338 -12.79 9.03 -14.90
CA THR A 338 -12.80 7.81 -15.71
C THR A 338 -14.22 7.52 -16.22
N ARG A 339 -14.32 6.68 -17.26
CA ARG A 339 -15.62 6.19 -17.75
C ARG A 339 -16.43 5.53 -16.63
N ASP A 340 -15.78 4.68 -15.83
CA ASP A 340 -16.44 3.92 -14.77
C ASP A 340 -16.90 4.83 -13.62
N GLN A 341 -16.10 5.83 -13.24
CA GLN A 341 -16.51 6.86 -12.28
C GLN A 341 -17.72 7.65 -12.79
N ALA A 342 -17.71 8.09 -14.05
CA ALA A 342 -18.85 8.81 -14.62
C ALA A 342 -20.11 7.94 -14.69
N ILE A 343 -19.99 6.64 -15.03
CA ILE A 343 -21.10 5.69 -15.02
C ILE A 343 -21.64 5.48 -13.60
N MET A 344 -20.75 5.18 -12.64
CA MET A 344 -21.10 5.02 -11.22
C MET A 344 -21.84 6.24 -10.69
N LEU A 345 -21.40 7.44 -11.06
CA LEU A 345 -21.99 8.67 -10.58
C LEU A 345 -23.26 9.06 -11.32
N TYR A 346 -23.38 8.85 -12.64
CA TYR A 346 -24.53 9.34 -13.42
C TYR A 346 -25.68 8.34 -13.49
N VAL A 347 -25.39 7.03 -13.64
CA VAL A 347 -26.37 5.97 -13.79
C VAL A 347 -26.89 5.58 -12.41
N GLN A 348 -28.17 5.80 -12.15
CA GLN A 348 -28.75 5.68 -10.81
C GLN A 348 -28.63 4.26 -10.24
N GLU A 349 -28.78 3.24 -11.09
CA GLU A 349 -28.65 1.84 -10.70
C GLU A 349 -27.20 1.47 -10.32
N GLU A 350 -26.21 1.99 -11.06
CA GLU A 350 -24.80 1.78 -10.74
C GLU A 350 -24.37 2.58 -9.50
N ARG A 351 -24.92 3.78 -9.31
CA ARG A 351 -24.74 4.58 -8.08
C ARG A 351 -25.26 3.83 -6.85
N ALA A 352 -26.47 3.29 -6.93
CA ALA A 352 -27.07 2.50 -5.85
C ALA A 352 -26.29 1.20 -5.59
N LYS A 353 -25.83 0.53 -6.65
CA LYS A 353 -24.98 -0.68 -6.55
C LYS A 353 -23.63 -0.40 -5.90
N ALA A 354 -23.08 0.80 -6.08
CA ALA A 354 -21.89 1.26 -5.37
C ALA A 354 -22.16 1.63 -3.89
N GLY A 355 -23.41 1.56 -3.44
CA GLY A 355 -23.81 1.91 -2.07
C GLY A 355 -23.87 3.42 -1.82
N ILE A 356 -24.01 4.22 -2.88
CA ILE A 356 -24.08 5.68 -2.80
C ILE A 356 -25.55 6.11 -2.87
N ASP A 357 -26.13 6.46 -1.72
CA ASP A 357 -27.50 6.96 -1.62
C ASP A 357 -27.51 8.50 -1.64
N THR A 358 -27.66 9.08 -2.82
CA THR A 358 -27.78 10.54 -2.99
C THR A 358 -28.58 10.91 -4.23
N THR A 359 -29.21 12.08 -4.19
CA THR A 359 -29.97 12.63 -5.31
C THR A 359 -29.09 13.47 -6.24
N ASP A 360 -29.53 13.64 -7.48
CA ASP A 360 -28.82 14.50 -8.44
C ASP A 360 -28.78 15.96 -7.97
N ASN A 361 -29.84 16.41 -7.31
CA ASN A 361 -29.94 17.76 -6.77
C ASN A 361 -28.99 17.99 -5.59
N ALA A 362 -28.76 16.97 -4.76
CA ALA A 362 -27.74 17.05 -3.71
C ALA A 362 -26.33 17.22 -4.32
N ILE A 363 -26.00 16.45 -5.36
CA ILE A 363 -24.71 16.59 -6.07
C ILE A 363 -24.60 17.96 -6.75
N LEU A 364 -25.68 18.44 -7.39
CA LEU A 364 -25.68 19.77 -8.02
C LEU A 364 -25.50 20.88 -6.97
N ALA A 365 -26.14 20.77 -5.81
CA ALA A 365 -26.01 21.75 -4.73
C ALA A 365 -24.62 21.70 -4.07
N ASN A 366 -24.02 20.53 -3.95
CA ASN A 366 -22.66 20.36 -3.45
C ASN A 366 -21.86 19.36 -4.31
N PRO A 367 -21.12 19.83 -5.31
CA PRO A 367 -20.32 18.95 -6.17
C PRO A 367 -19.19 18.23 -5.44
N TYR A 368 -18.76 18.69 -4.26
CA TYR A 368 -17.74 18.00 -3.46
C TYR A 368 -18.23 16.67 -2.87
N LEU A 369 -19.55 16.41 -2.89
CA LEU A 369 -20.10 15.09 -2.58
C LEU A 369 -19.56 13.99 -3.51
N LEU A 370 -19.12 14.34 -4.72
CA LEU A 370 -18.47 13.38 -5.62
C LEU A 370 -17.21 12.77 -4.97
N TYR A 371 -16.42 13.56 -4.25
CA TYR A 371 -15.30 13.06 -3.46
C TYR A 371 -15.80 12.39 -2.17
N GLU A 372 -16.62 13.09 -1.37
CA GLU A 372 -17.01 12.59 -0.05
C GLU A 372 -17.66 11.21 -0.12
N LEU A 373 -18.59 10.99 -1.05
CA LEU A 373 -19.34 9.74 -1.15
C LEU A 373 -18.52 8.59 -1.75
N THR A 374 -17.48 8.90 -2.55
CA THR A 374 -16.68 7.89 -3.24
C THR A 374 -15.36 7.59 -2.55
N ARG A 375 -14.85 8.44 -1.63
CA ARG A 375 -13.51 8.32 -1.02
C ARG A 375 -13.20 6.98 -0.34
N LEU A 376 -14.22 6.20 -0.01
CA LEU A 376 -14.13 4.89 0.66
C LEU A 376 -14.43 3.70 -0.27
N THR A 377 -14.78 3.95 -1.54
CA THR A 377 -15.04 2.91 -2.54
C THR A 377 -13.72 2.40 -3.14
N SER A 378 -13.80 1.38 -3.99
CA SER A 378 -12.63 0.82 -4.69
C SER A 378 -12.13 1.68 -5.87
N ASP A 379 -12.96 2.61 -6.36
CA ASP A 379 -12.60 3.58 -7.40
C ASP A 379 -13.05 4.99 -6.97
N PRO A 380 -12.31 5.63 -6.05
CA PRO A 380 -12.68 6.92 -5.50
C PRO A 380 -12.43 8.07 -6.48
N VAL A 381 -13.34 9.04 -6.51
CA VAL A 381 -13.09 10.35 -7.14
C VAL A 381 -12.29 11.21 -6.18
N SER A 382 -11.12 11.67 -6.63
CA SER A 382 -10.23 12.53 -5.87
C SER A 382 -10.83 13.91 -5.59
N VAL A 383 -10.61 14.44 -4.37
CA VAL A 383 -10.95 15.84 -4.04
C VAL A 383 -10.30 16.82 -5.01
N TRP A 384 -9.11 16.50 -5.54
CA TRP A 384 -8.41 17.36 -6.47
C TRP A 384 -9.06 17.39 -7.86
N THR A 385 -9.60 16.25 -8.32
CA THR A 385 -10.37 16.19 -9.57
C THR A 385 -11.63 17.04 -9.45
N VAL A 386 -12.32 16.96 -8.32
CA VAL A 386 -13.50 17.79 -8.06
C VAL A 386 -13.10 19.27 -7.97
N ASP A 387 -12.09 19.61 -7.17
CA ASP A 387 -11.66 21.00 -6.96
C ASP A 387 -11.26 21.68 -8.27
N ARG A 388 -10.52 21.00 -9.16
CA ARG A 388 -10.14 21.54 -10.47
C ARG A 388 -11.32 21.74 -11.42
N GLY A 389 -12.40 20.96 -11.30
CA GLY A 389 -13.61 21.17 -12.11
C GLY A 389 -14.57 22.19 -11.52
N VAL A 390 -14.62 22.28 -10.19
CA VAL A 390 -15.50 23.21 -9.46
C VAL A 390 -14.90 24.61 -9.42
N PHE A 391 -13.64 24.71 -9.01
CA PHE A 391 -12.93 25.96 -8.79
C PHE A 391 -11.63 26.00 -9.59
N PRO A 392 -11.71 25.95 -10.94
CA PRO A 392 -10.53 25.98 -11.81
C PRO A 392 -9.78 27.31 -11.70
N ASP A 393 -8.64 27.37 -12.40
CA ASP A 393 -7.92 28.62 -12.61
C ASP A 393 -8.81 29.75 -13.14
N GLU A 394 -8.46 30.98 -12.79
CA GLU A 394 -9.23 32.18 -13.06
C GLU A 394 -9.60 32.34 -14.55
N VAL A 395 -8.71 31.97 -15.47
CA VAL A 395 -8.97 32.06 -16.92
C VAL A 395 -10.17 31.21 -17.33
N ILE A 396 -10.26 29.98 -16.82
CA ILE A 396 -11.38 29.08 -17.11
C ILE A 396 -12.62 29.51 -16.34
N ARG A 397 -12.47 29.86 -15.06
CA ARG A 397 -13.60 30.22 -14.19
C ARG A 397 -14.34 31.46 -14.66
N ASN A 398 -13.62 32.48 -15.14
CA ASN A 398 -14.21 33.72 -15.62
C ASN A 398 -14.89 33.54 -16.99
N LYS A 399 -14.32 32.73 -17.88
CA LYS A 399 -14.89 32.47 -19.21
C LYS A 399 -16.07 31.50 -19.15
N HIS A 400 -15.99 30.47 -18.30
CA HIS A 400 -16.93 29.36 -18.20
C HIS A 400 -17.40 29.16 -16.74
N PRO A 401 -18.12 30.14 -16.16
CA PRO A 401 -18.56 30.08 -14.78
C PRO A 401 -19.52 28.90 -14.55
N LEU A 402 -19.46 28.33 -13.35
CA LEU A 402 -20.43 27.32 -12.96
C LEU A 402 -21.82 27.94 -12.81
N PRO A 403 -22.88 27.27 -13.32
CA PRO A 403 -24.24 27.69 -13.05
C PRO A 403 -24.65 27.35 -11.60
N ALA A 404 -25.59 28.12 -11.06
CA ALA A 404 -26.27 27.76 -9.82
C ALA A 404 -27.03 26.41 -10.00
N PRO A 405 -27.13 25.56 -8.97
CA PRO A 405 -26.66 25.77 -7.59
C PRO A 405 -25.19 25.37 -7.33
N SER A 406 -24.48 24.86 -8.34
CA SER A 406 -23.09 24.37 -8.20
C SER A 406 -22.04 25.48 -8.10
N ALA A 407 -22.39 26.72 -8.47
CA ALA A 407 -21.51 27.87 -8.39
C ALA A 407 -20.99 28.09 -6.96
N LEU A 408 -19.67 28.31 -6.80
CA LEU A 408 -19.06 28.75 -5.55
C LEU A 408 -19.01 30.27 -5.48
N ASP A 409 -19.10 30.82 -4.28
CA ASP A 409 -18.99 32.27 -4.04
C ASP A 409 -17.54 32.75 -3.93
N ALA A 410 -16.67 31.97 -3.28
CA ALA A 410 -15.28 32.30 -3.03
C ALA A 410 -14.41 31.02 -2.92
N GLY A 411 -13.09 31.21 -2.88
CA GLY A 411 -12.16 30.10 -2.63
C GLY A 411 -12.29 29.48 -1.24
N THR A 412 -13.00 30.14 -0.33
CA THR A 412 -13.30 29.72 1.04
C THR A 412 -14.77 29.32 1.21
N ASP A 413 -15.49 29.06 0.11
CA ASP A 413 -16.86 28.53 0.14
C ASP A 413 -16.95 27.35 1.12
N ALA A 414 -17.98 27.34 1.97
CA ALA A 414 -18.11 26.38 3.05
C ALA A 414 -18.09 24.92 2.56
N ARG A 415 -18.65 24.64 1.38
CA ARG A 415 -18.65 23.29 0.76
C ARG A 415 -17.24 22.84 0.40
N ARG A 416 -16.41 23.76 -0.10
CA ARG A 416 -14.97 23.51 -0.38
C ARG A 416 -14.19 23.31 0.91
N VAL A 417 -14.41 24.14 1.92
CA VAL A 417 -13.76 24.02 3.23
C VAL A 417 -14.13 22.70 3.92
N ARG A 418 -15.40 22.26 3.84
CA ARG A 418 -15.86 20.95 4.32
C ARG A 418 -15.09 19.82 3.67
N ALA A 419 -15.02 19.78 2.34
CA ALA A 419 -14.36 18.72 1.61
C ALA A 419 -12.85 18.64 1.89
N LEU A 420 -12.19 19.80 1.98
CA LEU A 420 -10.77 19.87 2.34
C LEU A 420 -10.53 19.49 3.81
N THR A 421 -11.47 19.81 4.71
CA THR A 421 -11.43 19.33 6.10
C THR A 421 -11.51 17.81 6.16
N VAL A 422 -12.46 17.21 5.44
CA VAL A 422 -12.58 15.75 5.32
C VAL A 422 -11.27 15.15 4.79
N LYS A 423 -10.67 15.76 3.76
CA LYS A 423 -9.37 15.31 3.22
C LYS A 423 -8.26 15.32 4.27
N ILE A 424 -8.10 16.43 5.01
CA ILE A 424 -7.07 16.54 6.06
C ILE A 424 -7.30 15.52 7.18
N LEU A 425 -8.55 15.32 7.60
CA LEU A 425 -8.87 14.34 8.64
C LEU A 425 -8.70 12.88 8.17
N GLU A 426 -8.98 12.57 6.89
CA GLU A 426 -8.71 11.25 6.32
C GLU A 426 -7.19 10.98 6.24
N ASP A 427 -6.39 11.98 5.86
CA ASP A 427 -4.91 11.87 5.89
C ASP A 427 -4.41 11.66 7.32
N ALA A 428 -4.96 12.39 8.28
CA ALA A 428 -4.65 12.25 9.70
C ALA A 428 -5.00 10.85 10.24
N ALA A 429 -6.16 10.32 9.84
CA ALA A 429 -6.60 8.97 10.17
C ALA A 429 -5.68 7.90 9.57
N GLY A 430 -5.20 8.10 8.33
CA GLY A 430 -4.15 7.27 7.73
C GLY A 430 -2.84 7.30 8.53
N GLY A 431 -2.50 8.45 9.11
CA GLY A 431 -1.38 8.64 10.04
C GLY A 431 -1.63 8.16 11.48
N GLY A 432 -2.82 7.65 11.78
CA GLY A 432 -3.18 7.10 13.09
C GLY A 432 -3.99 8.01 14.01
N ASN A 433 -4.18 9.29 13.66
CA ASN A 433 -4.96 10.24 14.45
C ASN A 433 -6.46 10.13 14.14
N THR A 434 -7.31 9.96 15.15
CA THR A 434 -8.77 9.88 14.95
C THR A 434 -9.49 11.22 15.06
N LEU A 435 -8.78 12.27 15.47
CA LEU A 435 -9.24 13.65 15.56
C LEU A 435 -8.03 14.60 15.49
N LEU A 436 -8.24 15.85 15.09
CA LEU A 436 -7.21 16.89 15.08
C LEU A 436 -7.74 18.20 15.69
N PRO A 437 -6.90 18.98 16.40
CA PRO A 437 -7.24 20.35 16.79
C PRO A 437 -7.63 21.19 15.56
N GLN A 438 -8.65 22.05 15.71
CA GLN A 438 -9.12 22.91 14.60
C GLN A 438 -7.98 23.73 13.97
N THR A 439 -7.04 24.22 14.80
CA THR A 439 -5.88 24.98 14.33
C THR A 439 -5.01 24.18 13.36
N GLN A 440 -4.80 22.88 13.62
CA GLN A 440 -4.04 22.00 12.75
C GLN A 440 -4.79 21.71 11.45
N VAL A 441 -6.12 21.58 11.50
CA VAL A 441 -6.94 21.43 10.29
C VAL A 441 -6.83 22.66 9.40
N VAL A 442 -6.97 23.86 9.97
CA VAL A 442 -6.83 25.13 9.23
C VAL A 442 -5.44 25.24 8.60
N LEU A 443 -4.38 25.00 9.36
CA LEU A 443 -3.02 25.02 8.83
C LEU A 443 -2.79 23.94 7.75
N GLY A 444 -3.38 22.76 7.92
CA GLY A 444 -3.36 21.68 6.95
C GLY A 444 -3.97 22.10 5.62
N ILE A 445 -5.17 22.71 5.64
CA ILE A 445 -5.85 23.20 4.42
C ILE A 445 -5.02 24.28 3.73
N ARG A 446 -4.50 25.26 4.49
CA ARG A 446 -3.67 26.34 3.95
C ARG A 446 -2.34 25.85 3.36
N GLY A 447 -1.86 24.68 3.82
CA GLY A 447 -0.65 24.04 3.33
C GLY A 447 -0.83 23.23 2.04
N LEU A 448 -2.06 23.03 1.55
CA LEU A 448 -2.30 22.24 0.34
C LEU A 448 -1.86 22.99 -0.92
N ALA A 449 -1.21 22.29 -1.85
CA ALA A 449 -0.80 22.81 -3.15
C ALA A 449 -2.01 22.96 -4.11
N LEU A 450 -2.85 23.95 -3.82
CA LEU A 450 -4.06 24.30 -4.57
C LEU A 450 -3.86 25.56 -5.39
N GLN A 451 -4.46 25.58 -6.59
CA GLN A 451 -4.57 26.78 -7.41
C GLN A 451 -6.00 26.89 -7.95
N PRO A 452 -6.79 27.89 -7.50
CA PRO A 452 -6.46 28.90 -6.48
C PRO A 452 -6.39 28.33 -5.05
N ALA A 453 -5.60 28.97 -4.17
CA ALA A 453 -5.46 28.57 -2.77
C ALA A 453 -6.79 28.67 -1.98
N CYS A 454 -6.89 27.93 -0.88
CA CYS A 454 -7.99 28.03 0.09
C CYS A 454 -7.48 28.74 1.35
N GLU A 455 -7.64 30.06 1.40
CA GLU A 455 -7.17 30.93 2.48
C GLU A 455 -8.12 30.93 3.69
N VAL A 456 -8.53 29.75 4.15
CA VAL A 456 -9.38 29.61 5.34
C VAL A 456 -8.61 30.04 6.60
N ASP A 457 -9.31 30.61 7.57
CA ASP A 457 -8.81 30.91 8.91
C ASP A 457 -9.74 30.29 9.98
N GLY A 458 -9.49 30.57 11.25
CA GLY A 458 -10.31 30.04 12.35
C GLY A 458 -11.76 30.52 12.31
N ASP A 459 -11.99 31.76 11.89
CA ASP A 459 -13.31 32.38 11.88
C ASP A 459 -14.14 31.85 10.70
N LEU A 460 -13.55 31.78 9.50
CA LEU A 460 -14.16 31.17 8.33
C LEU A 460 -14.41 29.67 8.52
N MET A 461 -13.52 28.97 9.22
CA MET A 461 -13.76 27.57 9.61
C MET A 461 -15.00 27.46 10.48
N ASN A 462 -15.20 28.37 11.45
CA ASN A 462 -16.40 28.35 12.31
C ASN A 462 -17.69 28.62 11.52
N VAL A 463 -17.64 29.48 10.50
CA VAL A 463 -18.78 29.68 9.57
C VAL A 463 -19.02 28.43 8.73
N ALA A 464 -17.96 27.81 8.21
CA ALA A 464 -18.09 26.63 7.36
C ALA A 464 -18.64 25.39 8.08
N LYS A 465 -18.49 25.32 9.41
CA LYS A 465 -19.01 24.21 10.23
C LYS A 465 -20.52 24.06 10.17
N ASP A 466 -21.26 25.12 9.89
CA ASP A 466 -22.71 25.04 9.69
C ASP A 466 -23.07 24.07 8.53
N GLU A 467 -22.14 23.89 7.59
CA GLU A 467 -22.26 22.99 6.46
C GLU A 467 -21.58 21.64 6.71
N PHE A 468 -21.10 21.31 7.92
CA PHE A 468 -20.33 20.06 8.19
C PHE A 468 -21.20 18.84 8.55
N GLU A 469 -22.53 19.02 8.62
CA GLU A 469 -23.49 18.00 9.03
C GLU A 469 -23.23 16.64 8.36
N ASP A 470 -23.22 15.57 9.15
CA ASP A 470 -22.96 14.18 8.76
C ASP A 470 -21.55 13.84 8.22
N ALA A 471 -20.63 14.80 8.09
CA ALA A 471 -19.24 14.53 7.71
C ALA A 471 -18.24 14.69 8.86
N VAL A 472 -18.39 15.74 9.67
CA VAL A 472 -17.40 16.13 10.68
C VAL A 472 -18.11 16.51 11.98
N VAL A 473 -17.56 16.04 13.10
CA VAL A 473 -18.04 16.28 14.46
C VAL A 473 -17.03 17.10 15.23
N GLU A 474 -17.52 18.05 16.02
CA GLU A 474 -16.73 18.81 16.98
C GLU A 474 -16.59 18.05 18.30
N ILE A 475 -15.35 17.93 18.77
CA ILE A 475 -15.00 17.25 20.02
C ILE A 475 -14.32 18.24 20.95
N ALA A 476 -14.91 18.44 22.13
CA ALA A 476 -14.29 19.23 23.19
C ALA A 476 -13.11 18.46 23.80
N MET A 477 -11.93 19.07 23.77
CA MET A 477 -10.72 18.52 24.39
C MET A 477 -10.65 18.86 25.88
N ARG A 478 -9.85 18.10 26.64
CA ARG A 478 -9.68 18.30 28.10
C ARG A 478 -9.14 19.68 28.47
N ASN A 479 -8.35 20.30 27.60
CA ASN A 479 -7.81 21.64 27.77
C ASN A 479 -8.80 22.76 27.39
N GLY A 480 -10.01 22.42 26.94
CA GLY A 480 -11.03 23.36 26.49
C GLY A 480 -10.95 23.74 25.01
N GLU A 481 -9.94 23.27 24.28
CA GLU A 481 -9.83 23.49 22.83
C GLU A 481 -10.83 22.61 22.05
N VAL A 482 -11.13 23.02 20.82
CA VAL A 482 -12.00 22.27 19.91
C VAL A 482 -11.16 21.47 18.92
N ALA A 483 -11.49 20.18 18.82
CA ALA A 483 -10.98 19.30 17.79
C ALA A 483 -12.09 18.89 16.81
N LEU A 484 -11.68 18.52 15.60
CA LEU A 484 -12.56 18.02 14.55
C LEU A 484 -12.27 16.53 14.33
N GLN A 485 -13.33 15.75 14.13
CA GLN A 485 -13.28 14.31 13.91
C GLN A 485 -14.21 13.93 12.77
N LEU A 486 -13.82 12.94 11.96
CA LEU A 486 -14.72 12.39 10.94
C LEU A 486 -15.94 11.73 11.61
N GLN A 487 -17.15 12.00 11.12
CA GLN A 487 -18.40 11.42 11.62
C GLN A 487 -18.32 9.89 11.74
N ARG A 488 -17.79 9.22 10.70
CA ARG A 488 -17.60 7.76 10.71
C ARG A 488 -16.72 7.27 11.86
N LEU A 489 -15.68 8.02 12.24
CA LEU A 489 -14.78 7.65 13.35
C LEU A 489 -15.43 7.94 14.70
N PHE A 490 -16.25 9.01 14.79
CA PHE A 490 -17.05 9.29 15.96
C PHE A 490 -18.06 8.15 16.26
N GLU A 491 -18.75 7.63 15.24
CA GLU A 491 -19.66 6.49 15.37
C GLU A 491 -18.95 5.20 15.77
N ILE A 492 -17.77 4.96 15.19
CA ILE A 492 -16.89 3.84 15.53
C ILE A 492 -16.45 3.92 16.99
N GLY A 493 -15.96 5.08 17.44
CA GLY A 493 -15.58 5.31 18.83
C GLY A 493 -16.76 5.17 19.79
N THR A 494 -17.94 5.62 19.40
CA THR A 494 -19.20 5.47 20.17
C THR A 494 -19.60 4.01 20.30
N THR A 495 -19.48 3.23 19.22
CA THR A 495 -19.75 1.79 19.20
C THR A 495 -18.84 1.04 20.17
N ILE A 496 -17.53 1.32 20.13
CA ILE A 496 -16.56 0.73 21.05
C ILE A 496 -16.91 1.11 22.49
N ARG A 497 -17.01 2.41 22.78
CA ARG A 497 -17.27 2.91 24.14
C ARG A 497 -18.51 2.31 24.77
N THR A 498 -19.62 2.30 24.03
CA THR A 498 -20.89 1.74 24.50
C THR A 498 -20.77 0.24 24.82
N ALA A 499 -20.09 -0.52 23.96
CA ALA A 499 -19.91 -1.95 24.16
C ALA A 499 -18.98 -2.27 25.34
N ILE A 500 -17.90 -1.51 25.50
CA ILE A 500 -16.94 -1.65 26.60
C ILE A 500 -17.62 -1.31 27.92
N ASP A 501 -18.24 -0.14 28.05
CA ASP A 501 -18.91 0.31 29.28
C ASP A 501 -19.99 -0.67 29.75
N LYS A 502 -20.80 -1.16 28.80
CA LYS A 502 -21.87 -2.13 29.10
C LYS A 502 -21.30 -3.45 29.64
N ARG A 503 -20.14 -3.89 29.14
CA ARG A 503 -19.50 -5.14 29.59
C ARG A 503 -18.82 -4.97 30.94
N VAL A 504 -18.14 -3.85 31.16
CA VAL A 504 -17.48 -3.51 32.44
C VAL A 504 -18.51 -3.43 33.57
N LYS A 505 -19.66 -2.78 33.33
CA LYS A 505 -20.76 -2.66 34.30
C LYS A 505 -21.63 -3.93 34.41
N GLY A 506 -21.38 -4.93 33.57
CA GLY A 506 -22.19 -6.14 33.50
C GLY A 506 -21.95 -7.09 34.67
N LYS A 507 -22.98 -7.88 35.03
CA LYS A 507 -22.85 -8.92 36.07
C LYS A 507 -21.79 -9.95 35.68
N ARG A 508 -20.86 -10.23 36.60
CA ARG A 508 -19.80 -11.24 36.43
C ARG A 508 -20.39 -12.65 36.18
N LEU A 509 -19.61 -13.47 35.49
CA LEU A 509 -19.97 -14.83 35.10
C LEU A 509 -19.65 -15.81 36.24
N PRO A 510 -20.61 -16.65 36.68
CA PRO A 510 -20.40 -17.55 37.80
C PRO A 510 -19.58 -18.79 37.39
N ILE A 511 -18.27 -18.74 37.65
CA ILE A 511 -17.37 -19.87 37.45
C ILE A 511 -16.75 -20.25 38.80
N ASP A 512 -17.07 -21.46 39.24
CA ASP A 512 -16.48 -22.09 40.41
C ASP A 512 -15.47 -23.12 39.89
N ALA A 513 -14.19 -22.79 39.99
CA ALA A 513 -13.09 -23.57 39.44
C ALA A 513 -11.83 -23.36 40.28
N ASP A 514 -11.14 -24.46 40.59
CA ASP A 514 -9.81 -24.42 41.20
C ASP A 514 -8.75 -24.21 40.11
N TRP A 515 -8.61 -22.95 39.68
CA TRP A 515 -7.67 -22.56 38.63
C TRP A 515 -6.22 -22.97 38.95
N ARG A 516 -5.85 -23.04 40.23
CA ARG A 516 -4.52 -23.46 40.64
C ARG A 516 -4.29 -24.93 40.31
N LYS A 517 -5.26 -25.79 40.63
CA LYS A 517 -5.21 -27.21 40.30
C LYS A 517 -5.14 -27.45 38.79
N HIS A 518 -5.95 -26.73 38.00
CA HIS A 518 -5.93 -26.83 36.54
C HIS A 518 -4.58 -26.40 35.93
N LEU A 519 -4.04 -25.27 36.40
CA LEU A 519 -2.74 -24.78 35.98
C LEU A 519 -1.62 -25.77 36.33
N ASN A 520 -1.62 -26.29 37.56
CA ASN A 520 -0.63 -27.26 38.01
C ASN A 520 -0.67 -28.55 37.18
N ALA A 521 -1.86 -29.07 36.88
CA ALA A 521 -2.02 -30.25 36.04
C ALA A 521 -1.50 -30.02 34.61
N HIS A 522 -1.77 -28.85 34.03
CA HIS A 522 -1.26 -28.50 32.70
C HIS A 522 0.26 -28.39 32.67
N LEU A 523 0.87 -27.74 33.68
CA LEU A 523 2.32 -27.57 33.77
C LEU A 523 3.05 -28.87 34.11
N ALA A 524 2.45 -29.78 34.88
CA ALA A 524 3.02 -31.10 35.19
C ALA A 524 3.21 -31.98 33.93
N LEU A 525 2.42 -31.75 32.89
CA LEU A 525 2.60 -32.40 31.58
C LEU A 525 3.82 -31.87 30.80
N GLN A 526 4.39 -30.73 31.21
CA GLN A 526 5.45 -30.03 30.49
C GLN A 526 6.79 -29.99 31.26
N HIS A 527 6.78 -30.07 32.59
CA HIS A 527 7.99 -29.98 33.43
C HIS A 527 7.96 -30.96 34.60
N GLY A 528 9.05 -31.72 34.82
CA GLY A 528 9.16 -32.80 35.81
C GLY A 528 9.93 -32.45 37.10
N GLY A 529 9.91 -31.20 37.57
CA GLY A 529 10.64 -30.74 38.77
C GLY A 529 9.77 -30.03 39.81
N GLN A 530 10.28 -29.85 41.04
CA GLN A 530 9.62 -29.03 42.06
C GLN A 530 9.72 -27.53 41.71
N PRO A 531 8.64 -26.74 41.93
CA PRO A 531 8.64 -25.29 41.67
C PRO A 531 9.58 -24.54 42.61
N ASP A 532 10.39 -23.63 42.07
CA ASP A 532 11.12 -22.62 42.86
C ASP A 532 10.19 -21.45 43.29
N ASP A 533 10.66 -20.52 44.11
CA ASP A 533 9.85 -19.39 44.62
C ASP A 533 9.32 -18.47 43.51
N LEU A 534 10.10 -18.33 42.42
CA LEU A 534 9.68 -17.60 41.22
C LEU A 534 8.59 -18.33 40.44
N GLU A 535 8.65 -19.67 40.35
CA GLU A 535 7.60 -20.51 39.77
C GLU A 535 6.32 -20.36 40.56
N GLU A 536 6.44 -20.37 41.88
CA GLU A 536 5.30 -20.25 42.77
C GLU A 536 4.62 -18.90 42.59
N SER A 537 5.42 -17.82 42.57
CA SER A 537 4.94 -16.46 42.28
C SER A 537 4.28 -16.38 40.90
N ALA A 538 4.90 -16.97 39.86
CA ALA A 538 4.32 -17.02 38.52
C ALA A 538 2.99 -17.78 38.50
N ARG A 539 2.88 -18.88 39.25
CA ARG A 539 1.62 -19.64 39.34
C ARG A 539 0.56 -18.89 40.12
N VAL A 540 0.91 -18.14 41.16
CA VAL A 540 -0.01 -17.25 41.90
C VAL A 540 -0.58 -16.20 40.96
N GLU A 541 0.28 -15.50 40.21
CA GLU A 541 -0.13 -14.50 39.23
C GLU A 541 -1.03 -15.08 38.13
N LYS A 542 -0.61 -16.17 37.49
CA LYS A 542 -1.38 -16.85 36.43
C LYS A 542 -2.73 -17.37 36.94
N THR A 543 -2.80 -17.83 38.19
CA THR A 543 -4.05 -18.29 38.82
C THR A 543 -5.03 -17.12 39.02
N ALA A 544 -4.54 -15.99 39.52
CA ALA A 544 -5.35 -14.79 39.68
C ALA A 544 -5.86 -14.26 38.34
N ALA A 545 -5.00 -14.23 37.32
CA ALA A 545 -5.36 -13.86 35.96
C ALA A 545 -6.41 -14.82 35.37
N LEU A 546 -6.24 -16.14 35.48
CA LEU A 546 -7.23 -17.13 35.02
C LEU A 546 -8.62 -16.89 35.62
N LYS A 547 -8.69 -16.61 36.93
CA LYS A 547 -9.94 -16.30 37.62
C LYS A 547 -10.60 -15.04 37.04
N GLU A 548 -9.83 -13.97 36.86
CA GLU A 548 -10.34 -12.71 36.31
C GLU A 548 -10.85 -12.89 34.88
N LEU A 549 -10.05 -13.53 34.02
CA LEU A 549 -10.42 -13.83 32.64
C LEU A 549 -11.69 -14.70 32.57
N ALA A 550 -11.84 -15.64 33.48
CA ALA A 550 -13.02 -16.50 33.55
C ALA A 550 -14.28 -15.75 34.01
N GLU A 551 -14.20 -14.89 35.02
CA GLU A 551 -15.39 -14.28 35.61
C GLU A 551 -15.82 -12.96 34.93
N ALA A 552 -14.89 -12.25 34.29
CA ALA A 552 -15.18 -10.98 33.63
C ALA A 552 -15.93 -11.15 32.30
N ARG A 553 -16.78 -10.17 31.95
CA ARG A 553 -17.44 -10.11 30.63
C ARG A 553 -16.60 -9.42 29.56
N LEU A 554 -15.68 -8.58 30.00
CA LEU A 554 -14.61 -7.97 29.24
C LEU A 554 -13.35 -8.08 30.09
N SER A 555 -12.27 -8.54 29.51
CA SER A 555 -10.97 -8.50 30.17
C SER A 555 -9.83 -8.25 29.21
N VAL A 556 -8.76 -7.64 29.72
CA VAL A 556 -7.47 -7.55 29.06
C VAL A 556 -6.49 -8.52 29.72
N LEU A 557 -5.73 -9.26 28.91
CA LEU A 557 -4.56 -10.03 29.35
C LEU A 557 -3.30 -9.39 28.78
N ILE A 558 -2.56 -8.73 29.64
CA ILE A 558 -1.35 -8.00 29.32
C ILE A 558 -0.14 -8.83 29.74
N GLY A 559 0.94 -8.72 28.98
CA GLY A 559 2.25 -9.13 29.47
C GLY A 559 3.25 -9.23 28.33
N PRO A 560 4.55 -9.09 28.60
CA PRO A 560 5.59 -9.21 27.60
C PRO A 560 5.69 -10.62 27.00
N ALA A 561 6.57 -10.79 26.01
CA ALA A 561 6.91 -12.10 25.49
C ALA A 561 7.49 -12.99 26.60
N GLY A 562 7.08 -14.26 26.63
CA GLY A 562 7.63 -15.24 27.58
C GLY A 562 6.97 -15.29 28.97
N THR A 563 5.89 -14.54 29.23
CA THR A 563 5.13 -14.62 30.50
C THR A 563 4.12 -15.77 30.57
N GLY A 564 3.92 -16.50 29.46
CA GLY A 564 3.03 -17.65 29.41
C GLY A 564 1.56 -17.34 29.11
N LYS A 565 1.26 -16.22 28.42
CA LYS A 565 -0.11 -15.88 27.95
C LYS A 565 -0.80 -17.03 27.21
N THR A 566 -0.07 -17.70 26.31
CA THR A 566 -0.59 -18.86 25.56
C THR A 566 -0.89 -20.06 26.46
N THR A 567 -0.10 -20.27 27.52
CA THR A 567 -0.38 -21.31 28.52
C THR A 567 -1.65 -21.01 29.30
N LEU A 568 -1.85 -19.75 29.73
CA LEU A 568 -3.12 -19.33 30.35
C LEU A 568 -4.31 -19.59 29.43
N LEU A 569 -4.18 -19.24 28.15
CA LEU A 569 -5.22 -19.46 27.17
C LEU A 569 -5.61 -20.93 27.05
N SER A 570 -4.63 -21.83 26.93
CA SER A 570 -4.91 -23.26 26.84
C SER A 570 -5.60 -23.80 28.10
N VAL A 571 -5.18 -23.36 29.29
CA VAL A 571 -5.83 -23.74 30.56
C VAL A 571 -7.26 -23.19 30.63
N LEU A 572 -7.46 -21.90 30.35
CA LEU A 572 -8.78 -21.26 30.37
C LEU A 572 -9.76 -21.95 29.40
N CYS A 573 -9.35 -22.15 28.15
CA CYS A 573 -10.19 -22.75 27.10
C CYS A 573 -10.49 -24.23 27.34
N SER A 574 -9.66 -24.95 28.12
CA SER A 574 -9.93 -26.34 28.51
C SER A 574 -11.01 -26.49 29.58
N HIS A 575 -11.45 -25.39 30.21
CA HIS A 575 -12.45 -25.46 31.26
C HIS A 575 -13.86 -25.59 30.66
N PRO A 576 -14.68 -26.59 31.07
CA PRO A 576 -15.98 -26.88 30.42
C PRO A 576 -16.95 -25.70 30.36
N LYS A 577 -17.00 -24.85 31.40
CA LYS A 577 -17.87 -23.65 31.40
C LYS A 577 -17.42 -22.54 30.43
N VAL A 578 -16.14 -22.52 30.07
CA VAL A 578 -15.61 -21.54 29.11
C VAL A 578 -15.84 -22.03 27.69
N GLU A 579 -15.64 -23.33 27.46
CA GLU A 579 -15.94 -24.02 26.21
C GLU A 579 -17.46 -24.07 25.92
N ALA A 580 -18.29 -24.08 26.97
CA ALA A 580 -19.75 -24.14 26.85
C ALA A 580 -20.31 -22.96 26.02
N GLY A 581 -20.84 -23.30 24.84
CA GLY A 581 -21.36 -22.34 23.86
C GLY A 581 -20.31 -21.77 22.91
N GLY A 582 -19.13 -22.39 22.83
CA GLY A 582 -18.12 -22.14 21.80
C GLY A 582 -17.08 -21.08 22.17
N VAL A 583 -15.86 -21.30 21.68
CA VAL A 583 -14.73 -20.38 21.77
C VAL A 583 -14.35 -19.93 20.35
N LEU A 584 -14.33 -18.62 20.12
CA LEU A 584 -13.86 -18.01 18.88
C LEU A 584 -12.49 -17.39 19.11
N LEU A 585 -11.49 -17.84 18.35
CA LEU A 585 -10.11 -17.35 18.38
C LEU A 585 -9.86 -16.43 17.19
N LEU A 586 -9.40 -15.21 17.44
CA LEU A 586 -9.18 -14.17 16.44
C LEU A 586 -7.81 -13.53 16.58
N ALA A 587 -7.16 -13.23 15.45
CA ALA A 587 -5.94 -12.43 15.44
C ALA A 587 -5.92 -11.46 14.24
N PRO A 588 -5.22 -10.32 14.32
CA PRO A 588 -5.11 -9.39 13.20
C PRO A 588 -4.23 -9.95 12.06
N THR A 589 -3.20 -10.75 12.38
CA THR A 589 -2.27 -11.29 11.38
C THR A 589 -2.40 -12.81 11.23
N GLY A 590 -2.07 -13.31 10.03
CA GLY A 590 -2.06 -14.75 9.77
C GLY A 590 -1.03 -15.51 10.61
N LYS A 591 0.14 -14.92 10.88
CA LYS A 591 1.18 -15.52 11.74
C LYS A 591 0.70 -15.68 13.19
N ALA A 592 0.06 -14.64 13.75
CA ALA A 592 -0.52 -14.71 15.09
C ALA A 592 -1.66 -15.74 15.18
N ARG A 593 -2.53 -15.79 14.17
CA ARG A 593 -3.59 -16.81 14.05
C ARG A 593 -3.03 -18.23 14.12
N VAL A 594 -2.02 -18.54 13.30
CA VAL A 594 -1.39 -19.88 13.26
C VAL A 594 -0.73 -20.23 14.60
N ARG A 595 -0.02 -19.28 15.22
CA ARG A 595 0.60 -19.48 16.54
C ARG A 595 -0.44 -19.79 17.61
N MET A 596 -1.58 -19.10 17.59
CA MET A 596 -2.68 -19.34 18.53
C MET A 596 -3.26 -20.75 18.37
N GLU A 597 -3.56 -21.16 17.12
CA GLU A 597 -4.06 -22.51 16.82
C GLU A 597 -3.08 -23.60 17.26
N GLN A 598 -1.78 -23.38 17.08
CA GLN A 598 -0.74 -24.30 17.56
C GLN A 598 -0.75 -24.44 19.08
N SER A 599 -0.91 -23.33 19.81
CA SER A 599 -0.96 -23.35 21.28
C SER A 599 -2.19 -24.05 21.84
N THR A 600 -3.29 -24.09 21.08
CA THR A 600 -4.57 -24.72 21.44
C THR A 600 -4.83 -26.03 20.69
N LYS A 601 -3.80 -26.63 20.07
CA LYS A 601 -3.95 -27.80 19.18
C LYS A 601 -4.65 -28.99 19.84
N GLY A 602 -4.52 -29.15 21.16
CA GLY A 602 -5.20 -30.21 21.93
C GLY A 602 -6.69 -29.97 22.18
N LEU A 603 -7.24 -28.81 21.81
CA LEU A 603 -8.61 -28.39 22.11
C LEU A 603 -9.52 -28.32 20.87
N HIS A 604 -9.05 -28.73 19.69
CA HIS A 604 -9.79 -28.68 18.42
C HIS A 604 -10.43 -27.30 18.09
N LEU A 605 -9.84 -26.20 18.58
CA LEU A 605 -10.29 -24.84 18.32
C LEU A 605 -9.78 -24.35 16.96
N LYS A 606 -10.61 -23.60 16.24
CA LYS A 606 -10.26 -22.98 14.96
C LYS A 606 -10.08 -21.47 15.13
N GLY A 607 -8.96 -20.96 14.62
CA GLY A 607 -8.64 -19.54 14.63
C GLY A 607 -8.85 -18.89 13.27
N TYR A 608 -9.31 -17.65 13.29
CA TYR A 608 -9.53 -16.83 12.10
C TYR A 608 -8.71 -15.55 12.18
N THR A 609 -8.30 -15.00 11.02
CA THR A 609 -7.94 -13.59 11.04
C THR A 609 -9.21 -12.75 11.19
N ILE A 610 -9.10 -11.56 11.77
CA ILE A 610 -10.26 -10.66 11.90
C ILE A 610 -10.84 -10.32 10.51
N ALA A 611 -10.00 -10.13 9.50
CA ALA A 611 -10.44 -9.94 8.12
C ALA A 611 -11.23 -11.15 7.57
N GLN A 612 -10.77 -12.38 7.83
CA GLN A 612 -11.49 -13.59 7.41
C GLN A 612 -12.84 -13.73 8.09
N PHE A 613 -12.93 -13.34 9.38
CA PHE A 613 -14.16 -13.43 10.16
C PHE A 613 -15.20 -12.36 9.76
N LEU A 614 -14.75 -11.16 9.38
CA LEU A 614 -15.64 -10.04 9.05
C LEU A 614 -16.01 -9.94 7.56
N SER A 615 -15.38 -10.72 6.71
CA SER A 615 -15.64 -10.71 5.26
C SER A 615 -16.95 -11.46 4.93
N PRO A 616 -17.77 -10.96 3.99
CA PRO A 616 -17.59 -9.74 3.19
C PRO A 616 -18.31 -8.51 3.76
N HIS A 617 -19.14 -8.67 4.79
CA HIS A 617 -20.10 -7.65 5.20
C HIS A 617 -19.45 -6.46 5.93
N ARG A 618 -18.39 -6.72 6.70
CA ARG A 618 -17.69 -5.75 7.57
C ARG A 618 -16.21 -5.59 7.26
N TYR A 619 -15.71 -6.36 6.30
CA TYR A 619 -14.38 -6.22 5.73
C TYR A 619 -14.48 -6.31 4.20
N ASP A 620 -14.03 -5.25 3.53
CA ASP A 620 -13.96 -5.20 2.08
C ASP A 620 -12.59 -5.71 1.60
N GLY A 621 -12.59 -6.82 0.87
CA GLY A 621 -11.36 -7.42 0.35
C GLY A 621 -10.68 -6.64 -0.78
N GLN A 622 -11.39 -5.76 -1.47
CA GLN A 622 -10.83 -4.91 -2.53
C GLN A 622 -10.13 -3.69 -1.94
N THR A 623 -10.77 -3.00 -0.99
CA THR A 623 -10.21 -1.78 -0.37
C THR A 623 -9.37 -2.08 0.87
N GLY A 624 -9.49 -3.27 1.45
CA GLY A 624 -8.83 -3.66 2.71
C GLY A 624 -9.42 -2.98 3.95
N ARG A 625 -10.55 -2.28 3.81
CA ARG A 625 -11.16 -1.48 4.88
C ARG A 625 -12.10 -2.29 5.75
N TYR A 626 -12.12 -1.95 7.04
CA TYR A 626 -13.12 -2.40 8.00
C TYR A 626 -14.22 -1.36 8.11
N ARG A 627 -15.47 -1.79 8.21
CA ARG A 627 -16.62 -0.89 8.30
C ARG A 627 -17.72 -1.43 9.20
N LEU A 628 -18.52 -0.52 9.73
CA LEU A 628 -19.82 -0.87 10.30
C LEU A 628 -20.76 -1.34 9.18
N SER A 629 -21.72 -2.17 9.55
CA SER A 629 -22.69 -2.77 8.62
C SER A 629 -24.04 -3.00 9.31
N ASP A 630 -25.12 -2.78 8.57
CA ASP A 630 -26.49 -3.05 9.01
C ASP A 630 -26.84 -4.54 9.02
N GLN A 631 -25.96 -5.40 8.50
CA GLN A 631 -26.16 -6.84 8.55
C GLN A 631 -26.29 -7.32 10.00
N PRO A 632 -27.12 -8.33 10.31
CA PRO A 632 -27.18 -8.88 11.66
C PRO A 632 -25.81 -9.38 12.14
N ALA A 633 -25.61 -9.40 13.46
CA ALA A 633 -24.43 -9.98 14.07
C ALA A 633 -24.39 -11.52 13.85
N GLU A 634 -23.22 -12.05 13.48
CA GLU A 634 -23.06 -13.39 12.90
C GLU A 634 -22.58 -14.44 13.91
N ALA A 635 -21.71 -14.09 14.86
CA ALA A 635 -21.14 -15.07 15.80
C ALA A 635 -22.07 -15.35 16.98
N GLY A 636 -22.25 -16.64 17.31
CA GLY A 636 -22.94 -17.12 18.51
C GLY A 636 -22.02 -17.69 19.60
N ALA A 637 -20.70 -17.54 19.47
CA ALA A 637 -19.74 -18.04 20.46
C ALA A 637 -19.86 -17.26 21.77
N HIS A 638 -19.93 -17.96 22.91
CA HIS A 638 -20.00 -17.30 24.21
C HIS A 638 -18.68 -16.68 24.66
N THR A 639 -17.54 -17.24 24.21
CA THR A 639 -16.20 -16.73 24.53
C THR A 639 -15.50 -16.30 23.24
N VAL A 640 -15.04 -15.06 23.20
CA VAL A 640 -14.25 -14.51 22.08
C VAL A 640 -12.91 -14.04 22.62
N ILE A 641 -11.84 -14.48 21.96
CA ILE A 641 -10.47 -14.19 22.35
C ILE A 641 -9.76 -13.57 21.16
N ILE A 642 -9.17 -12.40 21.37
CA ILE A 642 -8.43 -11.66 20.35
C ILE A 642 -6.98 -11.54 20.80
N ASP A 643 -6.06 -12.20 20.10
CA ASP A 643 -4.62 -12.11 20.36
C ASP A 643 -3.97 -11.03 19.49
N GLU A 644 -2.81 -10.52 19.95
CA GLU A 644 -2.12 -9.35 19.38
C GLU A 644 -3.06 -8.13 19.24
N ALA A 645 -3.88 -7.89 20.26
CA ALA A 645 -4.87 -6.81 20.30
C ALA A 645 -4.24 -5.40 20.20
N SER A 646 -2.94 -5.26 20.49
CA SER A 646 -2.17 -4.03 20.27
C SER A 646 -2.16 -3.58 18.81
N MET A 647 -2.37 -4.49 17.85
CA MET A 647 -2.41 -4.17 16.43
C MET A 647 -3.81 -3.77 15.90
N LEU A 648 -4.83 -3.71 16.77
CA LEU A 648 -6.19 -3.37 16.34
C LEU A 648 -6.35 -1.86 16.16
N THR A 649 -6.84 -1.44 14.99
CA THR A 649 -7.37 -0.09 14.78
C THR A 649 -8.78 0.03 15.38
N GLU A 650 -9.28 1.25 15.54
CA GLU A 650 -10.67 1.46 15.98
C GLU A 650 -11.69 0.84 15.01
N GLU A 651 -11.47 0.98 13.70
CA GLU A 651 -12.35 0.40 12.68
C GLU A 651 -12.43 -1.13 12.79
N MET A 652 -11.28 -1.80 13.00
CA MET A 652 -11.23 -3.25 13.21
C MET A 652 -12.03 -3.68 14.44
N LEU A 653 -11.83 -3.00 15.57
CA LEU A 653 -12.47 -3.37 16.83
C LEU A 653 -13.97 -3.08 16.79
N ALA A 654 -14.41 -1.94 16.26
CA ALA A 654 -15.82 -1.60 16.17
C ALA A 654 -16.58 -2.56 15.24
N ALA A 655 -16.02 -2.83 14.05
CA ALA A 655 -16.59 -3.81 13.12
C ALA A 655 -16.69 -5.20 13.76
N LEU A 656 -15.66 -5.61 14.52
CA LEU A 656 -15.68 -6.86 15.26
C LEU A 656 -16.76 -6.87 16.34
N ILE A 657 -16.83 -5.87 17.21
CA ILE A 657 -17.85 -5.75 18.26
C ILE A 657 -19.25 -5.83 17.68
N GLN A 658 -19.51 -5.18 16.54
CA GLN A 658 -20.81 -5.20 15.88
C GLN A 658 -21.17 -6.59 15.32
N ALA A 659 -20.18 -7.38 14.89
CA ALA A 659 -20.38 -8.74 14.38
C ALA A 659 -20.64 -9.79 15.47
N LEU A 660 -20.44 -9.46 16.74
CA LEU A 660 -20.51 -10.41 17.86
C LEU A 660 -21.90 -10.45 18.52
N ARG A 661 -22.58 -11.61 18.47
CA ARG A 661 -23.87 -11.85 19.14
C ARG A 661 -23.71 -12.87 20.28
N GLY A 662 -24.48 -12.73 21.36
CA GLY A 662 -24.47 -13.73 22.45
C GLY A 662 -23.15 -13.87 23.22
N VAL A 663 -22.17 -13.00 22.98
CA VAL A 663 -20.85 -13.09 23.63
C VAL A 663 -20.95 -12.75 25.11
N HIS A 664 -20.69 -13.74 25.96
CA HIS A 664 -20.62 -13.61 27.40
C HIS A 664 -19.28 -13.02 27.84
N ARG A 665 -18.18 -13.45 27.20
CA ARG A 665 -16.80 -13.12 27.55
C ARG A 665 -16.02 -12.66 26.34
N LEU A 666 -15.49 -11.45 26.39
CA LEU A 666 -14.58 -10.87 25.40
C LEU A 666 -13.21 -10.66 26.04
N ILE A 667 -12.17 -11.30 25.51
CA ILE A 667 -10.80 -11.22 26.03
C ILE A 667 -9.90 -10.58 24.98
N LEU A 668 -9.25 -9.48 25.34
CA LEU A 668 -8.24 -8.81 24.52
C LEU A 668 -6.85 -9.15 25.07
N ILE A 669 -5.98 -9.70 24.23
CA ILE A 669 -4.66 -10.19 24.63
C ILE A 669 -3.62 -9.44 23.82
N GLY A 670 -2.65 -8.85 24.49
CA GLY A 670 -1.63 -8.07 23.81
C GLY A 670 -0.66 -7.44 24.79
N ASP A 671 0.19 -6.58 24.27
CA ASP A 671 1.11 -5.78 25.06
C ASP A 671 1.01 -4.32 24.61
N PRO A 672 0.52 -3.39 25.46
CA PRO A 672 0.33 -1.99 25.09
C PRO A 672 1.65 -1.26 24.80
N ARG A 673 2.79 -1.89 25.12
CA ARG A 673 4.14 -1.36 24.88
C ARG A 673 4.70 -1.73 23.50
N GLN A 674 4.00 -2.58 22.74
CA GLN A 674 4.36 -2.84 21.35
C GLN A 674 4.05 -1.65 20.45
N LEU A 675 4.54 -1.71 19.21
CA LEU A 675 4.25 -0.70 18.19
C LEU A 675 2.72 -0.50 18.04
N PRO A 676 2.28 0.76 17.84
CA PRO A 676 0.87 1.05 17.61
C PRO A 676 0.36 0.40 16.32
N PRO A 677 -0.96 0.27 16.15
CA PRO A 677 -1.54 -0.24 14.92
C PRO A 677 -1.23 0.68 13.74
N ILE A 678 -1.23 0.11 12.53
CA ILE A 678 -1.16 0.88 11.29
C ILE A 678 -2.60 1.23 10.89
N GLY A 679 -2.94 2.53 10.98
CA GLY A 679 -4.29 3.06 10.73
C GLY A 679 -4.88 3.74 11.96
N ALA A 680 -6.16 4.11 11.89
CA ALA A 680 -6.78 5.03 12.83
C ALA A 680 -6.93 4.48 14.27
N GLY A 681 -6.37 5.22 15.23
CA GLY A 681 -6.58 5.05 16.67
C GLY A 681 -5.86 3.86 17.29
N ARG A 682 -5.88 3.78 18.63
CA ARG A 682 -5.17 2.76 19.43
C ARG A 682 -6.05 2.16 20.54
N PRO A 683 -7.21 1.60 20.18
CA PRO A 683 -8.26 1.25 21.15
C PRO A 683 -7.80 0.29 22.25
N PHE A 684 -6.87 -0.63 21.99
CA PHE A 684 -6.37 -1.54 23.02
C PHE A 684 -5.65 -0.79 24.15
N VAL A 685 -4.80 0.19 23.82
CA VAL A 685 -4.09 1.01 24.81
C VAL A 685 -5.09 1.80 25.65
N ASP A 686 -6.09 2.40 25.00
CA ASP A 686 -7.11 3.20 25.69
C ASP A 686 -7.99 2.33 26.61
N ILE A 687 -8.36 1.12 26.18
CA ILE A 687 -9.09 0.15 27.01
C ILE A 687 -8.23 -0.32 28.19
N VAL A 688 -6.95 -0.62 27.97
CA VAL A 688 -6.02 -0.99 29.04
C VAL A 688 -5.94 0.12 30.08
N ASN A 689 -5.76 1.37 29.66
CA ASN A 689 -5.71 2.52 30.56
C ASN A 689 -7.03 2.74 31.31
N HIS A 690 -8.17 2.48 30.66
CA HIS A 690 -9.49 2.58 31.27
C HIS A 690 -9.73 1.51 32.35
N LEU A 691 -9.21 0.29 32.16
CA LEU A 691 -9.39 -0.84 33.07
C LEU A 691 -8.31 -0.94 34.16
N ALA A 692 -7.17 -0.28 33.97
CA ALA A 692 -6.05 -0.33 34.91
C ALA A 692 -6.48 0.19 36.30
N PRO A 693 -6.29 -0.60 37.38
CA PRO A 693 -6.59 -0.13 38.72
C PRO A 693 -5.57 0.94 39.17
N GLU A 694 -6.00 1.87 40.03
CA GLU A 694 -5.06 2.84 40.63
C GLU A 694 -3.91 2.11 41.34
N GLY A 695 -2.67 2.59 41.13
CA GLY A 695 -1.46 1.98 41.70
C GLY A 695 -1.20 0.55 41.20
N VAL A 696 -1.64 0.16 39.99
CA VAL A 696 -1.46 -1.21 39.47
C VAL A 696 -0.01 -1.71 39.51
N THR A 697 0.95 -0.82 39.32
CA THR A 697 2.39 -1.15 39.32
C THR A 697 2.90 -1.62 40.69
N GLU A 698 2.24 -1.20 41.77
CA GLU A 698 2.58 -1.52 43.17
C GLU A 698 1.86 -2.77 43.70
N LYS A 699 0.97 -3.37 42.89
CA LYS A 699 0.16 -4.54 43.28
C LYS A 699 0.80 -5.84 42.81
N PHE A 700 0.66 -6.89 43.60
CA PHE A 700 0.95 -8.26 43.18
C PHE A 700 -0.08 -9.24 43.74
N PRO A 701 -0.72 -10.09 42.90
CA PRO A 701 -0.73 -10.05 41.43
C PRO A 701 -1.31 -8.75 40.85
N ARG A 702 -0.88 -8.36 39.64
CA ARG A 702 -1.41 -7.20 38.91
C ARG A 702 -2.77 -7.50 38.26
N VAL A 703 -3.79 -7.69 39.09
CA VAL A 703 -5.15 -8.05 38.68
C VAL A 703 -6.17 -7.06 39.26
N GLY A 704 -7.14 -6.67 38.44
CA GLY A 704 -8.25 -5.79 38.78
C GLY A 704 -9.51 -6.18 37.99
N VAL A 705 -10.58 -5.38 38.11
CA VAL A 705 -11.84 -5.66 37.40
C VAL A 705 -11.63 -5.56 35.89
N GLY A 706 -11.68 -6.70 35.19
CA GLY A 706 -11.40 -6.79 33.76
C GLY A 706 -9.92 -6.58 33.39
N TYR A 707 -9.01 -6.56 34.35
CA TYR A 707 -7.58 -6.31 34.11
C TYR A 707 -6.74 -7.46 34.65
N ALA A 708 -5.87 -8.03 33.82
CA ALA A 708 -4.83 -8.95 34.25
C ALA A 708 -3.53 -8.67 33.51
N GLU A 709 -2.45 -8.41 34.25
CA GLU A 709 -1.12 -8.24 33.71
C GLU A 709 -0.18 -9.29 34.28
N LEU A 710 0.55 -9.97 33.40
CA LEU A 710 1.61 -10.91 33.77
C LEU A 710 2.96 -10.20 33.73
N THR A 711 3.70 -10.24 34.83
CA THR A 711 5.03 -9.63 34.93
C THR A 711 6.15 -10.66 34.94
N ILE A 712 5.89 -11.90 35.36
CA ILE A 712 6.94 -12.91 35.55
C ILE A 712 7.24 -13.64 34.24
N ARG A 713 8.44 -13.43 33.68
CA ARG A 713 8.93 -14.05 32.44
C ARG A 713 9.58 -15.41 32.76
N ARG A 714 9.25 -16.45 31.98
CA ARG A 714 9.86 -17.79 32.09
C ARG A 714 10.10 -18.37 30.70
N ARG A 715 11.31 -18.19 30.16
CA ARG A 715 11.77 -18.91 28.96
C ARG A 715 13.05 -19.71 29.13
N GLN A 716 13.78 -19.56 30.23
CA GLN A 716 14.87 -20.44 30.67
C GLN A 716 15.09 -20.15 32.16
N ALA A 717 15.19 -21.18 32.99
CA ALA A 717 15.47 -21.02 34.41
C ALA A 717 16.96 -20.62 34.57
N GLY A 718 17.23 -19.51 35.25
CA GLY A 718 18.50 -19.32 35.95
C GLY A 718 19.50 -18.25 35.46
N ASP A 719 19.24 -17.51 34.38
CA ASP A 719 20.13 -16.41 33.94
C ASP A 719 19.38 -15.08 33.83
N ASP A 720 19.92 -14.01 34.43
CA ASP A 720 19.50 -12.63 34.21
C ASP A 720 19.78 -12.28 32.74
N ARG A 721 18.78 -12.42 31.87
CA ARG A 721 19.00 -12.08 30.46
C ARG A 721 18.98 -10.56 30.27
N GLU A 722 20.13 -9.99 29.93
CA GLU A 722 20.26 -8.53 29.75
C GLU A 722 19.44 -7.99 28.58
N ASP A 723 19.13 -8.82 27.57
CA ASP A 723 18.24 -8.43 26.46
C ASP A 723 16.78 -8.17 26.92
N LEU A 724 16.31 -8.89 27.94
CA LEU A 724 15.00 -8.70 28.53
C LEU A 724 14.95 -7.45 29.42
N GLN A 725 16.04 -7.15 30.12
CA GLN A 725 16.20 -5.93 30.92
C GLN A 725 16.26 -4.70 30.01
N LEU A 726 17.02 -4.76 28.90
CA LEU A 726 17.06 -3.71 27.90
C LEU A 726 15.67 -3.47 27.27
N ALA A 727 14.90 -4.52 26.99
CA ALA A 727 13.54 -4.36 26.51
C ALA A 727 12.59 -3.70 27.54
N GLU A 728 12.81 -3.92 28.84
CA GLU A 728 12.03 -3.30 29.91
C GLU A 728 12.31 -1.80 30.02
N TRP A 729 13.53 -1.34 29.75
CA TRP A 729 13.83 0.09 29.68
C TRP A 729 12.98 0.84 28.64
N PHE A 730 12.71 0.22 27.49
CA PHE A 730 11.85 0.80 26.46
C PHE A 730 10.35 0.60 26.75
N SER A 731 9.98 -0.03 27.86
CA SER A 731 8.59 -0.29 28.25
C SER A 731 7.87 0.94 28.81
N GLY A 732 8.63 1.98 29.20
CA GLY A 732 8.11 3.16 29.88
C GLY A 732 7.77 2.95 31.36
N SER A 733 8.07 1.77 31.93
CA SER A 733 7.90 1.50 33.37
C SER A 733 9.02 2.16 34.19
N PRO A 734 8.79 2.47 35.49
CA PRO A 734 9.86 2.90 36.38
C PRO A 734 10.95 1.83 36.46
N ILE A 735 12.19 2.22 36.14
CA ILE A 735 13.36 1.33 36.19
C ILE A 735 13.66 0.99 37.64
N ALA A 736 13.84 -0.30 37.96
CA ALA A 736 14.17 -0.71 39.32
C ALA A 736 15.63 -0.35 39.67
N ALA A 737 15.94 -0.13 40.96
CA ALA A 737 17.31 0.16 41.40
C ALA A 737 18.26 -1.00 41.03
N GLY A 738 19.26 -0.73 40.19
CA GLY A 738 20.21 -1.71 39.65
C GLY A 738 19.95 -2.15 38.20
N GLU A 739 18.78 -1.83 37.63
CA GLU A 739 18.55 -2.00 36.18
C GLU A 739 19.22 -0.89 35.34
N ASP A 740 19.58 0.23 35.97
CA ASP A 740 20.44 1.29 35.42
C ASP A 740 21.83 0.74 35.01
N ASP A 741 22.31 -0.28 35.72
CA ASP A 741 23.63 -0.89 35.49
C ASP A 741 23.72 -1.64 34.16
N VAL A 742 22.61 -2.03 33.51
CA VAL A 742 22.67 -2.77 32.24
C VAL A 742 23.18 -1.87 31.12
N PHE A 743 22.68 -0.64 31.05
CA PHE A 743 23.13 0.32 30.06
C PHE A 743 24.57 0.77 30.36
N ASP A 744 24.90 1.00 31.63
CA ASP A 744 26.27 1.33 32.05
C ASP A 744 27.25 0.17 31.80
N LYS A 745 26.87 -1.08 32.09
CA LYS A 745 27.66 -2.28 31.84
C LYS A 745 27.85 -2.47 30.34
N VAL A 746 26.78 -2.41 29.55
CA VAL A 746 26.83 -2.67 28.12
C VAL A 746 27.48 -1.51 27.34
N ILE A 747 27.34 -0.25 27.77
CA ILE A 747 28.10 0.88 27.22
C ILE A 747 29.59 0.76 27.58
N ARG A 748 29.92 0.39 28.81
CA ARG A 748 31.32 0.28 29.26
C ARG A 748 32.05 -0.94 28.68
N THR A 749 31.39 -2.08 28.57
CA THR A 749 31.98 -3.34 28.07
C THR A 749 31.75 -3.59 26.58
N GLY A 750 30.78 -2.90 25.96
CA GLY A 750 30.38 -3.07 24.56
C GLY A 750 29.58 -4.35 24.26
N GLN A 751 29.55 -5.32 25.17
CA GLN A 751 28.92 -6.63 24.97
C GLN A 751 28.58 -7.37 26.28
N SER A 752 27.57 -8.23 26.20
CA SER A 752 27.16 -9.26 27.16
C SER A 752 26.93 -10.60 26.41
N PRO A 753 26.68 -11.73 27.10
CA PRO A 753 26.41 -13.01 26.43
C PRO A 753 25.18 -13.00 25.50
N GLN A 754 24.21 -12.09 25.71
CA GLN A 754 22.97 -12.01 24.92
C GLN A 754 22.85 -10.72 24.09
N VAL A 755 23.56 -9.64 24.44
CA VAL A 755 23.45 -8.34 23.76
C VAL A 755 24.84 -7.79 23.41
N ARG A 756 25.01 -7.35 22.17
CA ARG A 756 26.21 -6.64 21.72
C ARG A 756 25.82 -5.36 21.00
N PHE A 757 26.48 -4.27 21.35
CA PHE A 757 26.28 -2.98 20.67
C PHE A 757 27.41 -2.74 19.70
N VAL A 758 27.03 -2.46 18.45
CA VAL A 758 27.97 -2.13 17.39
C VAL A 758 27.58 -0.76 16.88
N GLN A 759 28.41 0.24 17.16
CA GLN A 759 28.22 1.60 16.65
C GLN A 759 28.66 1.67 15.19
N TRP A 760 28.31 2.72 14.46
CA TRP A 760 28.85 3.04 13.14
C TRP A 760 28.61 4.53 12.88
N GLU A 761 29.44 5.17 12.05
CA GLU A 761 29.30 6.60 11.76
C GLU A 761 28.83 6.83 10.32
N THR A 762 29.26 5.97 9.40
CA THR A 762 28.97 6.13 7.98
C THR A 762 28.14 4.99 7.38
N PRO A 763 27.49 5.23 6.23
CA PRO A 763 26.84 4.18 5.44
C PRO A 763 27.75 3.04 4.96
N ASP A 764 29.06 3.24 4.89
CA ASP A 764 30.02 2.18 4.52
C ASP A 764 30.45 1.39 5.76
N ASP A 765 30.59 2.05 6.91
CA ASP A 765 30.89 1.40 8.20
C ASP A 765 29.84 0.34 8.54
N VAL A 766 28.55 0.67 8.39
CA VAL A 766 27.47 -0.28 8.72
C VAL A 766 27.54 -1.53 7.84
N ARG A 767 28.01 -1.41 6.59
CA ARG A 767 28.13 -2.54 5.67
C ARG A 767 29.21 -3.50 6.14
N SER A 768 30.40 -2.98 6.41
CA SER A 768 31.54 -3.78 6.86
C SER A 768 31.26 -4.40 8.22
N ARG A 769 30.79 -3.59 9.19
CA ARG A 769 30.51 -4.05 10.56
C ARG A 769 29.41 -5.12 10.61
N LEU A 770 28.37 -5.01 9.76
CA LEU A 770 27.33 -6.05 9.73
C LEU A 770 27.89 -7.40 9.27
N ILE A 771 28.77 -7.42 8.26
CA ILE A 771 29.40 -8.67 7.80
C ILE A 771 30.31 -9.26 8.88
N GLU A 772 31.09 -8.43 9.58
CA GLU A 772 31.91 -8.84 10.72
C GLU A 772 31.06 -9.50 11.81
N VAL A 773 29.94 -8.86 12.20
CA VAL A 773 29.01 -9.41 13.19
C VAL A 773 28.42 -10.76 12.75
N LEU A 774 28.02 -10.90 11.49
CA LEU A 774 27.49 -12.18 11.00
C LEU A 774 28.54 -13.29 11.07
N ILE A 775 29.80 -12.99 10.73
CA ILE A 775 30.90 -13.97 10.79
C ILE A 775 31.14 -14.42 12.24
N GLU A 776 31.14 -13.48 13.18
CA GLU A 776 31.43 -13.75 14.58
C GLU A 776 30.30 -14.48 15.30
N GLU A 777 29.04 -14.11 15.03
CA GLU A 777 27.88 -14.53 15.81
C GLU A 777 27.11 -15.72 15.21
N LEU A 778 27.09 -15.89 13.88
CA LEU A 778 26.38 -17.03 13.30
C LEU A 778 27.11 -18.34 13.64
N LYS A 779 26.41 -19.26 14.28
CA LYS A 779 26.93 -20.58 14.67
C LYS A 779 26.32 -21.70 13.82
N ALA A 780 27.11 -22.73 13.56
CA ALA A 780 26.66 -23.98 12.98
C ALA A 780 25.89 -24.81 14.04
N PRO A 781 25.13 -25.85 13.63
CA PRO A 781 24.37 -26.68 14.57
C PRO A 781 25.20 -27.37 15.67
N ASP A 782 26.50 -27.49 15.48
CA ASP A 782 27.47 -28.04 16.43
C ASP A 782 28.07 -26.98 17.39
N GLY A 783 27.63 -25.71 17.29
CA GLY A 783 28.06 -24.60 18.13
C GLY A 783 29.33 -23.88 17.66
N ASN A 784 30.01 -24.38 16.62
CA ASN A 784 31.19 -23.72 16.05
C ASN A 784 30.79 -22.50 15.21
N PRO A 785 31.71 -21.54 14.94
CA PRO A 785 31.46 -20.47 13.99
C PRO A 785 30.99 -21.04 12.64
N ALA A 786 29.84 -20.57 12.15
CA ALA A 786 29.28 -21.04 10.89
C ALA A 786 30.07 -20.56 9.68
N LEU A 787 30.71 -19.40 9.81
CA LEU A 787 31.43 -18.71 8.75
C LEU A 787 32.92 -18.67 9.08
N LYS A 788 33.75 -19.04 8.12
CA LYS A 788 35.21 -18.92 8.23
C LYS A 788 35.73 -17.51 7.90
N GLY A 789 34.90 -16.70 7.25
CA GLY A 789 35.23 -15.36 6.78
C GLY A 789 34.16 -14.79 5.86
N PRO A 790 34.37 -13.58 5.31
CA PRO A 790 33.36 -12.87 4.51
C PRO A 790 33.03 -13.57 3.19
N ASP A 791 33.95 -14.37 2.64
CA ASP A 791 33.76 -15.07 1.36
C ASP A 791 33.20 -16.49 1.52
N ASP A 792 32.86 -16.90 2.75
CA ASP A 792 32.39 -18.26 3.05
C ASP A 792 30.88 -18.44 2.74
N VAL A 793 30.54 -18.39 1.45
CA VAL A 793 29.20 -18.71 0.92
C VAL A 793 28.71 -20.07 1.42
N ALA A 794 29.64 -21.00 1.56
CA ALA A 794 29.39 -22.34 2.02
C ALA A 794 28.89 -22.37 3.47
N GLY A 795 29.60 -21.68 4.36
CA GLY A 795 29.17 -21.49 5.74
C GLY A 795 27.82 -20.78 5.82
N PHE A 796 27.65 -19.70 5.03
CA PHE A 796 26.41 -18.91 5.03
C PHE A 796 25.18 -19.75 4.68
N ASP A 797 25.25 -20.54 3.61
CA ASP A 797 24.13 -21.38 3.18
C ASP A 797 23.75 -22.43 4.23
N MET A 798 24.70 -22.92 5.04
CA MET A 798 24.39 -23.84 6.16
C MET A 798 23.58 -23.16 7.26
N THR A 799 23.81 -21.87 7.52
CA THR A 799 23.00 -21.10 8.49
C THR A 799 21.54 -20.98 8.06
N LEU A 800 21.26 -21.12 6.76
CA LEU A 800 19.91 -21.15 6.18
C LEU A 800 19.37 -22.58 6.01
N GLY A 801 20.03 -23.59 6.57
CA GLY A 801 19.63 -24.99 6.48
C GLY A 801 20.01 -25.69 5.17
N GLY A 802 21.00 -25.17 4.44
CA GLY A 802 21.55 -25.80 3.24
C GLY A 802 22.43 -27.00 3.57
N GLU A 803 22.15 -28.13 2.92
CA GLU A 803 22.88 -29.40 3.08
C GLU A 803 23.75 -29.69 1.86
N ALA A 804 25.03 -30.01 2.07
CA ALA A 804 25.96 -30.34 1.00
C ALA A 804 25.65 -31.72 0.38
N TRP A 805 25.61 -31.80 -0.95
CA TRP A 805 25.53 -33.05 -1.71
C TRP A 805 26.11 -32.85 -3.12
N ASP A 806 27.14 -33.63 -3.48
CA ASP A 806 27.72 -33.68 -4.84
C ASP A 806 27.98 -32.28 -5.45
N ASP A 807 28.92 -31.56 -4.83
CA ASP A 807 29.32 -30.16 -5.10
C ASP A 807 28.18 -29.12 -5.08
N ARG A 808 27.00 -29.48 -4.58
CA ARG A 808 25.80 -28.64 -4.53
C ARG A 808 25.25 -28.52 -3.12
N ARG A 809 24.27 -27.62 -2.96
CA ARG A 809 23.53 -27.42 -1.72
C ARG A 809 22.03 -27.62 -1.90
N PHE A 810 21.43 -28.37 -0.99
CA PHE A 810 20.00 -28.66 -0.98
C PHE A 810 19.33 -27.99 0.21
N PHE A 811 18.25 -27.27 -0.07
CA PHE A 811 17.41 -26.63 0.95
C PHE A 811 16.15 -27.46 1.11
N ASN A 812 16.25 -28.51 1.91
CA ASN A 812 15.23 -29.54 2.01
C ASN A 812 14.09 -29.15 2.96
N PRO A 813 12.84 -29.58 2.70
CA PRO A 813 11.76 -29.44 3.67
C PRO A 813 12.00 -30.36 4.88
N ARG A 814 11.23 -30.15 5.95
CA ARG A 814 11.28 -30.98 7.16
C ARG A 814 11.11 -32.47 6.80
N LYS A 815 11.93 -33.32 7.43
CA LYS A 815 11.87 -34.78 7.25
C LYS A 815 11.86 -35.48 8.62
N GLY A 816 10.68 -35.97 9.02
CA GLY A 816 10.49 -36.52 10.38
C GLY A 816 10.76 -35.45 11.44
N ASP A 817 11.69 -35.73 12.34
CA ASP A 817 12.09 -34.81 13.42
C ASP A 817 13.20 -33.84 13.01
N ARG A 818 13.79 -33.99 11.82
CA ARG A 818 14.83 -33.08 11.30
C ARG A 818 14.18 -31.83 10.71
N ALA A 819 14.51 -30.67 11.28
CA ALA A 819 14.06 -29.36 10.80
C ALA A 819 14.42 -29.14 9.33
N GLY A 820 13.50 -28.52 8.59
CA GLY A 820 13.73 -28.14 7.18
C GLY A 820 14.42 -26.79 7.06
N ALA A 821 14.91 -26.45 5.87
CA ALA A 821 15.60 -25.19 5.60
C ALA A 821 14.77 -23.95 5.96
N ALA A 822 13.46 -23.96 5.71
CA ALA A 822 12.59 -22.84 6.09
C ALA A 822 12.49 -22.65 7.62
N GLU A 823 12.49 -23.75 8.39
CA GLU A 823 12.51 -23.69 9.86
C GLU A 823 13.88 -23.23 10.37
N THR A 824 14.97 -23.77 9.79
CA THR A 824 16.35 -23.39 10.15
C THR A 824 16.64 -21.92 9.85
N ALA A 825 16.15 -21.40 8.72
CA ALA A 825 16.34 -20.01 8.33
C ALA A 825 15.66 -19.00 9.28
N GLU A 826 14.71 -19.42 10.12
CA GLU A 826 14.16 -18.57 11.18
C GLU A 826 15.11 -18.43 12.39
N GLY A 827 16.21 -19.19 12.44
CA GLY A 827 17.16 -19.19 13.55
C GLY A 827 17.90 -17.87 13.78
N TRP A 828 17.91 -16.98 12.78
CA TRP A 828 18.43 -15.62 12.91
C TRP A 828 17.67 -14.65 12.00
N GLN A 829 17.70 -13.36 12.32
CA GLN A 829 17.04 -12.31 11.55
C GLN A 829 17.77 -10.98 11.66
N ILE A 830 17.77 -10.22 10.57
CA ILE A 830 18.16 -8.80 10.57
C ILE A 830 16.87 -7.97 10.54
N LEU A 831 16.75 -7.02 11.46
CA LEU A 831 15.63 -6.09 11.52
C LEU A 831 16.16 -4.67 11.30
N SER A 832 15.41 -3.85 10.58
CA SER A 832 15.70 -2.42 10.41
C SER A 832 14.41 -1.63 10.67
N PRO A 833 14.47 -0.53 11.41
CA PRO A 833 13.31 0.33 11.65
C PRO A 833 12.89 1.13 10.42
N VAL A 834 13.74 1.15 9.38
CA VAL A 834 13.58 1.98 8.17
C VAL A 834 13.68 1.14 6.90
N ARG A 835 13.07 1.60 5.80
CA ARG A 835 13.17 0.93 4.48
C ARG A 835 14.21 1.60 3.59
N ALA A 836 14.34 2.91 3.62
CA ALA A 836 15.29 3.68 2.85
C ALA A 836 16.68 3.75 3.54
N ALA A 837 17.63 4.46 2.91
CA ALA A 837 19.04 4.53 3.29
C ALA A 837 19.82 3.20 3.19
N ALA A 838 21.13 3.27 3.48
CA ALA A 838 22.04 2.13 3.38
C ALA A 838 21.77 1.03 4.43
N HIS A 839 21.22 1.41 5.58
CA HIS A 839 20.82 0.52 6.67
C HIS A 839 19.32 0.16 6.63
N GLY A 840 18.61 0.53 5.56
CA GLY A 840 17.23 0.12 5.33
C GLY A 840 17.11 -1.28 4.71
N VAL A 841 15.90 -1.85 4.77
CA VAL A 841 15.63 -3.25 4.40
C VAL A 841 16.18 -3.67 3.01
N PRO A 842 15.83 -3.02 1.87
CA PRO A 842 16.46 -3.30 0.58
C PRO A 842 17.97 -3.13 0.54
N GLY A 843 18.52 -2.11 1.23
CA GLY A 843 19.95 -1.84 1.27
C GLY A 843 20.72 -3.00 1.92
N LEU A 844 20.24 -3.45 3.08
CA LEU A 844 20.78 -4.59 3.82
C LEU A 844 20.60 -5.90 3.04
N ASN A 845 19.43 -6.15 2.44
CA ASN A 845 19.22 -7.34 1.62
C ASN A 845 20.22 -7.42 0.45
N ARG A 846 20.43 -6.31 -0.27
CA ARG A 846 21.41 -6.23 -1.37
C ARG A 846 22.84 -6.42 -0.89
N LEU A 847 23.19 -5.94 0.30
CA LEU A 847 24.51 -6.18 0.90
C LEU A 847 24.74 -7.68 1.12
N ILE A 848 23.80 -8.36 1.78
CA ILE A 848 23.88 -9.81 2.02
C ILE A 848 23.92 -10.59 0.70
N HIS A 849 23.11 -10.20 -0.29
CA HIS A 849 23.12 -10.80 -1.61
C HIS A 849 24.46 -10.66 -2.33
N LYS A 850 25.01 -9.43 -2.38
CA LYS A 850 26.32 -9.18 -3.00
C LYS A 850 27.44 -9.96 -2.30
N GLN A 851 27.39 -10.07 -0.97
CA GLN A 851 28.42 -10.74 -0.20
C GLN A 851 28.36 -12.27 -0.37
N PHE A 852 27.18 -12.87 -0.14
CA PHE A 852 27.08 -14.33 -0.01
C PHE A 852 26.36 -15.03 -1.16
N ARG A 853 25.63 -14.31 -2.01
CA ARG A 853 24.76 -14.90 -3.05
C ARG A 853 25.19 -14.57 -4.48
N GLN A 854 26.13 -13.65 -4.66
CA GLN A 854 26.65 -13.25 -5.99
C GLN A 854 27.11 -14.44 -6.85
N PRO A 855 27.86 -15.43 -6.34
CA PRO A 855 28.24 -16.59 -7.16
C PRO A 855 27.03 -17.40 -7.66
N MET A 856 25.96 -17.51 -6.87
CA MET A 856 24.72 -18.16 -7.27
C MET A 856 23.96 -17.33 -8.31
N ILE A 857 23.93 -16.00 -8.14
CA ILE A 857 23.34 -15.07 -9.12
C ILE A 857 24.06 -15.19 -10.46
N ASP A 858 25.38 -15.20 -10.47
CA ASP A 858 26.19 -15.34 -11.69
C ASP A 858 25.97 -16.71 -12.35
N ALA A 859 25.93 -17.79 -11.56
CA ALA A 859 25.61 -19.13 -12.06
C ALA A 859 24.18 -19.23 -12.63
N ALA A 860 23.22 -18.53 -12.03
CA ALA A 860 21.82 -18.45 -12.48
C ALA A 860 21.65 -17.58 -13.75
N ARG A 861 22.55 -16.63 -13.99
CA ARG A 861 22.60 -15.78 -15.19
C ARG A 861 23.25 -16.45 -16.40
N GLN A 862 23.97 -17.56 -16.22
CA GLN A 862 24.52 -18.31 -17.36
C GLN A 862 23.44 -18.66 -18.38
N GLU A 863 23.82 -18.67 -19.66
CA GLU A 863 22.90 -18.96 -20.76
C GLU A 863 23.07 -20.37 -21.32
N GLY A 864 22.05 -20.85 -22.03
CA GLY A 864 22.08 -22.13 -22.72
C GLY A 864 22.11 -23.35 -21.80
N TRP A 865 22.70 -24.43 -22.29
CA TRP A 865 22.78 -25.75 -21.64
C TRP A 865 23.68 -25.78 -20.39
N LEU A 866 24.47 -24.73 -20.17
CA LEU A 866 25.34 -24.57 -19.00
C LEU A 866 24.56 -24.10 -17.76
N ARG A 867 23.38 -23.51 -17.93
CA ARG A 867 22.57 -22.99 -16.84
C ARG A 867 21.96 -24.11 -16.01
N LYS A 868 22.47 -24.30 -14.79
CA LYS A 868 21.99 -25.32 -13.84
C LYS A 868 20.81 -24.84 -12.98
N TYR A 869 20.75 -23.54 -12.71
CA TYR A 869 19.79 -22.92 -11.79
C TYR A 869 18.72 -22.12 -12.54
N PRO A 870 17.51 -21.93 -11.97
CA PRO A 870 16.54 -20.97 -12.48
C PRO A 870 17.12 -19.55 -12.52
N LYS A 871 16.63 -18.70 -13.45
CA LYS A 871 17.05 -17.29 -13.50
C LYS A 871 16.65 -16.56 -12.20
N PRO A 872 17.43 -15.54 -11.77
CA PRO A 872 17.03 -14.69 -10.66
C PRO A 872 15.63 -14.07 -10.88
N MET A 873 14.83 -14.00 -9.82
CA MET A 873 13.44 -13.54 -9.88
C MET A 873 13.29 -12.12 -9.29
N GLY A 874 12.63 -11.23 -10.04
CA GLY A 874 12.30 -9.88 -9.60
C GLY A 874 13.52 -8.93 -9.56
N GLN A 875 13.29 -7.72 -9.05
CA GLN A 875 14.34 -6.68 -8.92
C GLN A 875 15.33 -6.98 -7.79
N GLU A 876 14.92 -7.78 -6.81
CA GLU A 876 15.76 -8.23 -5.70
C GLU A 876 16.60 -9.48 -6.05
N GLU A 877 16.58 -9.90 -7.31
CA GLU A 877 17.42 -10.98 -7.85
C GLU A 877 17.32 -12.31 -7.08
N ILE A 878 16.12 -12.67 -6.63
CA ILE A 878 15.89 -13.85 -5.78
C ILE A 878 16.35 -15.12 -6.52
N VAL A 879 17.26 -15.88 -5.93
CA VAL A 879 17.83 -17.12 -6.46
C VAL A 879 17.53 -18.34 -5.58
N TYR A 880 17.81 -19.53 -6.11
CA TYR A 880 17.66 -20.79 -5.38
C TYR A 880 18.45 -20.79 -4.08
N GLY A 881 17.78 -21.07 -2.96
CA GLY A 881 18.36 -21.08 -1.61
C GLY A 881 18.22 -19.76 -0.86
N ASP A 882 17.52 -18.76 -1.42
CA ASP A 882 17.27 -17.51 -0.71
C ASP A 882 16.17 -17.65 0.35
N LYS A 883 16.41 -17.03 1.51
CA LYS A 883 15.38 -16.74 2.50
C LYS A 883 14.46 -15.64 1.96
N VAL A 884 13.16 -15.92 1.93
CA VAL A 884 12.14 -15.00 1.39
C VAL A 884 11.03 -14.77 2.41
N ILE A 885 10.33 -13.63 2.30
CA ILE A 885 9.17 -13.30 3.11
C ILE A 885 7.97 -13.02 2.19
N ASN A 886 6.81 -13.58 2.54
CA ASN A 886 5.58 -13.32 1.80
C ASN A 886 4.96 -12.00 2.27
N LEU A 887 4.68 -11.06 1.36
CA LEU A 887 4.23 -9.70 1.70
C LEU A 887 2.71 -9.49 1.64
N VAL A 888 1.96 -10.50 1.17
CA VAL A 888 0.50 -10.44 1.02
C VAL A 888 -0.13 -11.79 1.33
N ASN A 889 -1.30 -11.81 1.96
CA ASN A 889 -2.02 -13.06 2.18
C ASN A 889 -2.28 -13.76 0.84
N THR A 890 -1.72 -14.96 0.66
CA THR A 890 -1.72 -15.67 -0.61
C THR A 890 -2.48 -16.97 -0.44
N ASN A 891 -3.49 -17.18 -1.30
CA ASN A 891 -4.17 -18.48 -1.43
C ASN A 891 -3.96 -19.02 -2.85
N PRO A 892 -3.08 -20.03 -3.05
CA PRO A 892 -2.77 -20.59 -4.36
C PRO A 892 -3.95 -21.23 -5.09
N LYS A 893 -5.09 -21.46 -4.42
CA LYS A 893 -6.34 -21.92 -5.05
C LYS A 893 -7.03 -20.81 -5.85
N ILE A 894 -6.74 -19.53 -5.56
CA ILE A 894 -7.25 -18.37 -6.29
C ILE A 894 -6.45 -18.21 -7.59
N SER A 895 -7.13 -17.97 -8.72
CA SER A 895 -6.54 -17.89 -10.06
C SER A 895 -5.33 -16.93 -10.13
N SER A 896 -5.47 -15.71 -9.57
CA SER A 896 -4.42 -14.70 -9.54
C SER A 896 -3.16 -15.14 -8.76
N ASN A 897 -3.31 -16.04 -7.79
CA ASN A 897 -2.23 -16.53 -6.92
C ASN A 897 -1.69 -17.91 -7.34
N ARG A 898 -2.24 -18.53 -8.39
CA ARG A 898 -1.92 -19.91 -8.79
C ARG A 898 -0.44 -20.15 -9.13
N HIS A 899 0.27 -19.08 -9.49
CA HIS A 899 1.71 -19.11 -9.77
C HIS A 899 2.56 -19.19 -8.49
N ARG A 900 2.02 -18.84 -7.32
CA ARG A 900 2.70 -18.88 -6.01
C ARG A 900 2.50 -20.24 -5.37
N LYS A 901 3.28 -21.24 -5.82
CA LYS A 901 3.19 -22.62 -5.33
C LYS A 901 3.96 -22.79 -4.02
N VAL A 902 3.42 -23.62 -3.12
CA VAL A 902 4.08 -24.05 -1.88
C VAL A 902 4.68 -25.43 -2.09
N TYR A 903 5.88 -25.66 -1.53
CA TYR A 903 6.52 -26.97 -1.48
C TYR A 903 6.90 -27.34 -0.03
N PRO A 904 6.64 -28.58 0.42
CA PRO A 904 5.85 -29.61 -0.25
C PRO A 904 4.39 -29.16 -0.43
N ALA A 905 3.66 -29.80 -1.35
CA ALA A 905 2.24 -29.50 -1.53
C ALA A 905 1.48 -29.79 -0.23
N LYS A 906 0.60 -28.86 0.16
CA LYS A 906 -0.26 -28.95 1.34
C LYS A 906 -1.73 -28.87 0.92
N ASP A 907 -2.62 -29.54 1.64
CA ASP A 907 -4.08 -29.49 1.39
C ASP A 907 -4.65 -28.08 1.62
N ASP A 908 -4.11 -27.36 2.60
CA ASP A 908 -4.25 -25.93 2.78
C ASP A 908 -2.92 -25.23 2.46
N ALA A 909 -2.86 -24.62 1.27
CA ALA A 909 -1.67 -23.94 0.76
C ALA A 909 -1.68 -22.43 1.07
N TYR A 910 -2.53 -21.97 1.98
CA TYR A 910 -2.55 -20.57 2.40
C TYR A 910 -1.19 -20.15 2.97
N ILE A 911 -0.69 -18.99 2.53
CA ILE A 911 0.55 -18.37 3.01
C ILE A 911 0.18 -17.01 3.60
N ALA A 912 0.51 -16.81 4.87
CA ALA A 912 0.22 -15.55 5.56
C ALA A 912 1.18 -14.44 5.10
N ASN A 913 0.72 -13.19 5.13
CA ASN A 913 1.64 -12.04 5.12
C ASN A 913 2.59 -12.14 6.34
N GLY A 914 3.89 -11.95 6.09
CA GLY A 914 4.98 -12.05 7.06
C GLY A 914 5.55 -13.46 7.25
N GLU A 915 5.04 -14.46 6.54
CA GLU A 915 5.56 -15.84 6.61
C GLU A 915 6.92 -15.95 5.89
N ILE A 916 7.89 -16.56 6.57
CA ILE A 916 9.24 -16.80 6.04
C ILE A 916 9.25 -18.14 5.30
N GLY A 917 9.94 -18.16 4.16
CA GLY A 917 10.13 -19.37 3.37
C GLY A 917 11.50 -19.40 2.70
N MET A 918 11.73 -20.46 1.94
CA MET A 918 12.94 -20.65 1.14
C MET A 918 12.57 -20.71 -0.34
N ALA A 919 13.27 -19.96 -1.17
CA ALA A 919 13.19 -20.06 -2.62
C ALA A 919 13.80 -21.38 -3.08
N VAL A 920 12.97 -22.33 -3.49
CA VAL A 920 13.37 -23.65 -3.99
C VAL A 920 12.90 -23.85 -5.43
N GLY A 921 13.53 -24.77 -6.17
CA GLY A 921 13.17 -25.02 -7.57
C GLY A 921 13.84 -26.26 -8.15
N TYR A 922 13.45 -26.62 -9.38
CA TYR A 922 14.03 -27.76 -10.09
C TYR A 922 15.40 -27.39 -10.68
N PHE A 923 16.39 -28.26 -10.42
CA PHE A 923 17.70 -28.20 -11.09
C PHE A 923 17.57 -28.73 -12.52
N TRP A 924 18.17 -28.05 -13.49
CA TRP A 924 18.31 -28.62 -14.83
C TRP A 924 19.34 -29.76 -14.74
N ARG A 925 18.86 -31.02 -14.78
CA ARG A 925 19.75 -32.18 -14.90
C ARG A 925 20.41 -32.14 -16.27
N LYS A 926 21.72 -32.45 -16.32
CA LYS A 926 22.33 -33.00 -17.54
C LYS A 926 21.46 -34.19 -17.95
N VAL A 927 20.76 -34.09 -19.07
CA VAL A 927 20.49 -35.29 -19.85
C VAL A 927 21.85 -35.60 -20.48
N VAL A 928 22.54 -36.60 -19.93
CA VAL A 928 23.77 -37.13 -20.54
C VAL A 928 23.39 -37.87 -21.81
#